data_AF-A0A2V9LMZ8-F1
#
_entry.id   AF-A0A2V9LMZ8-F1
#
_cell.length_a   1.000
_cell.length_b   1.000
_cell.length_c   1.000
_cell.angle_alpha   90.00
_cell.angle_beta   90.00
_cell.angle_gamma   90.00
#
_symmetry.space_group_name_H-M   'P 1'
#
loop_
_entity.id
_entity.type
_entity.pdbx_description
1 polymer ?
#
loop_
_entity_poly.entity_id
_entity_poly.type
_entity_poly.pdbx_seq_one_letter_code
_entity_poly.pdbx_strand_id
1 'polypeptide(L)'
;MRKLSRRQLIQNLGGAIGSATLFAAVRPPEKPARPVLRVRESADSVEIDNGLVKARFSRFAGGIDQEYSARRGDGKWIPLVKSLRPAQPRPEGSTPLYTDQHVAKEYRLLAAEAFQSLRVSRKTEKQTDVVLSGRLGANDIEQLVSLSTRQDHFRIEVRAVMAEHPPRLEYLLSSFTFAGGASPDFTHVPCLKRAADDVIGDRIFDAPAAIVQNGGLLAALVPDLDLLNQEVVYAKGARPVDGPRGFQVPQDPARISMPAILDLDLKSELATDPIFAFGLADFITEQHVFWRHDNNNGAMVRELSRNDVRYGFDLFVRADTPAGRGYQRVSRYLWKRYGTRYFQRPGPQAMPFADYAQVCYPAGFAYKGDVAQDTKRYSEKNPYDPADSGPLETWLEFDLDGRPAGGIRSTATQWYYDIQFSPWWNNVRDALGMYWWGKHKDASLVNKARRIVNLALAAPQNEGIFPAIYNTKERRWSGCYWKISEDFNSAWRFPSTWDPKSIPTTFWNFRSDYYQTAAASKTGVYLLRYRRLCADEPRIVPYLRRYGDFLVTHVDPNGCLPAWFTNDLKPVRHLRFNGEGGIHIWFLSELYEVTKEKKYLEAAEHLAAFMKKEILPQQRWLDFETFYSCSIKPENFFDSFTGQWPQCTLSMLWAIDGLAKLNQVTRKPDYLSAAEAVADYAGFFQAVWQPHFIITAYAFGGFRSQNSDAEWLDMRQSLFGEAFTRLGLLTARQDLLERGVAALRASFAVIHHPRHIQNGIFRDPRYPLGIEPENIDHEGLPQVPLRSGFDWGEGGALAAAAALLRQLGGAFIDFKKNIGVGVDGVRVKLFKLQGRQIRVDLDNQLAALSFPYSDPYTIDLRIEGLPAGKYQLALNGGTARPIDMPPPNGIRVQVGPKGMVVS
;
A
#
# COMPACT_ATOMS: atom_id res chain seq x y z
N MET A 1 47.53 45.13 -0.67
CA MET A 1 48.84 45.00 -1.32
C MET A 1 48.85 43.78 -2.24
N ARG A 2 49.34 43.98 -3.46
CA ARG A 2 49.89 43.01 -4.44
C ARG A 2 49.01 41.86 -4.98
N LYS A 3 48.40 42.19 -6.11
CA LYS A 3 48.26 41.46 -7.39
C LYS A 3 48.81 40.02 -7.44
N LEU A 4 47.92 39.08 -7.78
CA LEU A 4 48.24 37.87 -8.57
C LEU A 4 47.47 37.90 -9.89
N SER A 5 48.06 37.30 -10.92
CA SER A 5 47.89 37.64 -12.33
C SER A 5 46.79 36.83 -13.06
N ARG A 6 46.29 37.43 -14.15
CA ARG A 6 45.16 37.02 -15.01
C ARG A 6 45.36 35.70 -15.78
N ARG A 7 46.34 34.86 -15.42
CA ARG A 7 46.71 33.62 -16.13
C ARG A 7 46.48 32.32 -15.34
N GLN A 8 45.91 32.39 -14.13
CA GLN A 8 45.52 31.21 -13.34
C GLN A 8 44.01 31.09 -13.09
N LEU A 9 43.19 31.96 -13.71
CA LEU A 9 41.72 31.92 -13.59
C LEU A 9 41.00 31.36 -14.83
N ILE A 10 41.74 30.85 -15.82
CA ILE A 10 41.19 30.27 -17.04
C ILE A 10 41.84 28.89 -17.24
N GLN A 11 41.41 27.91 -16.45
CA GLN A 11 41.66 26.49 -16.75
C GLN A 11 40.69 25.50 -16.08
N ASN A 12 39.60 25.95 -15.44
CA ASN A 12 38.63 25.04 -14.80
C ASN A 12 37.16 25.21 -15.23
N LEU A 13 36.88 25.97 -16.29
CA LEU A 13 35.53 26.06 -16.84
C LEU A 13 35.61 26.18 -18.36
N GLY A 14 35.17 25.13 -19.06
CA GLY A 14 34.70 25.23 -20.43
C GLY A 14 35.35 24.25 -21.41
N GLY A 15 34.58 23.21 -21.76
CA GLY A 15 34.62 22.66 -23.11
C GLY A 15 34.99 21.18 -23.21
N ALA A 16 34.00 20.30 -23.12
CA ALA A 16 33.44 19.67 -24.32
C ALA A 16 32.40 18.62 -23.91
N ILE A 17 31.15 18.99 -24.19
CA ILE A 17 30.01 18.09 -24.30
C ILE A 17 30.35 17.08 -25.38
N GLY A 18 30.66 15.85 -24.97
CA GLY A 18 30.81 14.69 -25.83
C GLY A 18 29.76 13.66 -25.48
N SER A 19 28.81 13.45 -26.38
CA SER A 19 27.78 12.41 -26.33
C SER A 19 28.40 11.03 -26.07
N ALA A 20 28.40 10.58 -24.82
CA ALA A 20 28.71 9.21 -24.47
C ALA A 20 27.41 8.39 -24.45
N THR A 21 26.93 8.02 -25.63
CA THR A 21 26.16 6.79 -25.82
C THR A 21 27.07 5.62 -25.40
N LEU A 22 27.06 5.28 -24.11
CA LEU A 22 27.57 4.02 -23.62
C LEU A 22 26.57 2.93 -24.04
N PHE A 23 26.65 2.54 -25.31
CA PHE A 23 26.38 1.15 -25.66
C PHE A 23 27.47 0.33 -25.00
N ALA A 24 27.19 -0.16 -23.80
CA ALA A 24 27.95 -1.27 -23.25
C ALA A 24 27.83 -2.42 -24.25
N ALA A 25 28.91 -2.68 -25.00
CA ALA A 25 29.05 -3.91 -25.74
C ALA A 25 28.95 -5.04 -24.71
N VAL A 26 27.78 -5.68 -24.67
CA VAL A 26 27.51 -6.86 -23.88
C VAL A 26 28.52 -7.90 -24.34
N ARG A 27 29.60 -8.09 -23.57
CA ARG A 27 30.34 -9.35 -23.62
C ARG A 27 29.27 -10.44 -23.48
N PRO A 28 29.25 -11.47 -24.35
CA PRO A 28 28.35 -12.58 -24.14
C PRO A 28 28.58 -13.05 -22.69
N PRO A 29 27.52 -13.20 -21.88
CA PRO A 29 27.71 -13.71 -20.53
C PRO A 29 28.47 -15.02 -20.68
N GLU A 30 29.63 -15.13 -20.01
CA GLU A 30 30.17 -16.45 -19.69
C GLU A 30 28.98 -17.26 -19.19
N LYS A 31 28.72 -18.41 -19.82
CA LYS A 31 27.62 -19.29 -19.40
C LYS A 31 27.66 -19.34 -17.87
N PRO A 32 26.66 -18.82 -17.15
CA PRO A 32 26.71 -18.83 -15.70
C PRO A 32 26.89 -20.27 -15.31
N ALA A 33 28.00 -20.57 -14.61
CA ALA A 33 28.24 -21.89 -14.05
C ALA A 33 26.93 -22.30 -13.39
N ARG A 34 26.39 -23.48 -13.77
CA ARG A 34 25.11 -23.95 -13.21
C ARG A 34 25.19 -23.73 -11.70
N PRO A 35 24.32 -22.91 -11.07
CA PRO A 35 24.38 -22.74 -9.65
C PRO A 35 24.20 -24.13 -9.03
N VAL A 36 25.16 -24.54 -8.21
CA VAL A 36 25.18 -25.84 -7.54
C VAL A 36 25.10 -25.55 -6.06
N LEU A 37 24.17 -26.22 -5.37
CA LEU A 37 24.14 -26.22 -3.91
C LEU A 37 25.38 -26.94 -3.38
N ARG A 38 26.15 -26.25 -2.56
CA ARG A 38 27.36 -26.75 -1.93
C ARG A 38 27.14 -26.84 -0.44
N VAL A 39 27.67 -27.91 0.14
CA VAL A 39 27.65 -28.17 1.57
C VAL A 39 29.07 -28.54 1.96
N ARG A 40 29.63 -27.84 2.94
CA ARG A 40 30.93 -28.15 3.52
C ARG A 40 30.73 -28.37 5.02
N GLU A 41 31.15 -29.53 5.49
CA GLU A 41 31.04 -29.92 6.89
C GLU A 41 32.45 -30.09 7.45
N SER A 42 32.69 -29.54 8.63
CA SER A 42 33.87 -29.78 9.45
C SER A 42 33.43 -30.15 10.87
N ALA A 43 34.36 -30.55 11.73
CA ALA A 43 34.06 -30.85 13.14
C ALA A 43 33.32 -29.68 13.82
N ASP A 44 33.74 -28.45 13.50
CA ASP A 44 33.28 -27.24 14.19
C ASP A 44 32.27 -26.42 13.39
N SER A 45 31.95 -26.77 12.14
CA SER A 45 31.05 -25.94 11.33
C SER A 45 30.34 -26.65 10.19
N VAL A 46 29.20 -26.09 9.78
CA VAL A 46 28.49 -26.42 8.54
C VAL A 46 28.36 -25.15 7.71
N GLU A 47 28.75 -25.19 6.44
CA GLU A 47 28.58 -24.11 5.47
C GLU A 47 27.72 -24.58 4.30
N ILE A 48 26.72 -23.78 3.92
CA ILE A 48 25.88 -24.02 2.74
C ILE A 48 25.90 -22.79 1.82
N ASP A 49 26.04 -23.00 0.50
CA ASP A 49 25.98 -21.92 -0.49
C ASP A 49 25.38 -22.37 -1.82
N ASN A 50 24.84 -21.43 -2.60
CA ASN A 50 24.35 -21.67 -3.96
C ASN A 50 25.05 -20.78 -5.00
N GLY A 51 26.19 -20.19 -4.63
CA GLY A 51 26.92 -19.22 -5.44
C GLY A 51 26.39 -17.79 -5.42
N LEU A 52 25.22 -17.52 -4.82
CA LEU A 52 24.64 -16.17 -4.63
C LEU A 52 24.68 -15.76 -3.15
N VAL A 53 24.22 -16.65 -2.28
CA VAL A 53 24.18 -16.46 -0.82
C VAL A 53 24.82 -17.66 -0.13
N LYS A 54 25.33 -17.42 1.08
CA LYS A 54 26.03 -18.40 1.90
C LYS A 54 25.65 -18.27 3.37
N ALA A 55 25.40 -19.39 4.04
CA ALA A 55 25.23 -19.44 5.48
C ALA A 55 26.34 -20.32 6.10
N ARG A 56 26.91 -19.86 7.21
CA ARG A 56 27.89 -20.60 8.00
C ARG A 56 27.38 -20.73 9.43
N PHE A 57 27.36 -21.96 9.92
CA PHE A 57 26.99 -22.32 11.29
C PHE A 57 28.24 -22.82 12.01
N SER A 58 28.69 -22.14 13.06
CA SER A 58 29.94 -22.47 13.76
C SER A 58 29.67 -22.85 15.22
N ARG A 59 30.24 -23.95 15.68
CA ARG A 59 30.14 -24.44 17.05
C ARG A 59 31.16 -23.75 17.94
N PHE A 60 30.76 -23.49 19.17
CA PHE A 60 31.64 -23.11 20.26
C PHE A 60 31.09 -23.65 21.58
N ALA A 61 31.84 -23.51 22.67
CA ALA A 61 31.48 -24.08 23.97
C ALA A 61 30.09 -23.64 24.48
N GLY A 62 29.62 -22.46 24.08
CA GLY A 62 28.33 -21.90 24.51
C GLY A 62 27.18 -22.08 23.51
N GLY A 63 27.39 -22.68 22.34
CA GLY A 63 26.31 -22.93 21.37
C GLY A 63 26.75 -22.86 19.90
N ILE A 64 25.87 -22.32 19.05
CA ILE A 64 26.06 -22.22 17.60
C ILE A 64 25.85 -20.77 17.16
N ASP A 65 26.84 -20.23 16.46
CA ASP A 65 26.76 -18.95 15.77
C ASP A 65 26.28 -19.15 14.33
N GLN A 66 25.45 -18.23 13.85
CA GLN A 66 24.95 -18.21 12.48
C GLN A 66 25.42 -16.94 11.77
N GLU A 67 26.06 -17.08 10.62
CA GLU A 67 26.48 -15.97 9.75
C GLU A 67 25.92 -16.16 8.35
N TYR A 68 25.25 -15.13 7.83
CA TYR A 68 24.68 -15.09 6.49
C TYR A 68 25.40 -14.04 5.64
N SER A 69 25.83 -14.44 4.46
CA SER A 69 26.67 -13.68 3.56
C SER A 69 26.09 -13.63 2.15
N ALA A 70 26.31 -12.52 1.45
CA ALA A 70 26.02 -12.41 0.02
C ALA A 70 27.30 -12.33 -0.80
N ARG A 71 27.24 -12.81 -2.04
CA ARG A 71 28.35 -12.71 -2.98
C ARG A 71 28.29 -11.37 -3.70
N ARG A 72 29.36 -10.59 -3.63
CA ARG A 72 29.50 -9.33 -4.37
C ARG A 72 29.99 -9.60 -5.80
N GLY A 73 29.78 -8.64 -6.70
CA GLY A 73 30.16 -8.76 -8.12
C GLY A 73 31.65 -9.06 -8.40
N ASP A 74 32.55 -8.79 -7.46
CA ASP A 74 33.97 -9.16 -7.51
C ASP A 74 34.25 -10.60 -7.00
N GLY A 75 33.20 -11.36 -6.70
CA GLY A 75 33.26 -12.75 -6.26
C GLY A 75 33.48 -12.96 -4.77
N LYS A 76 33.72 -11.89 -3.98
CA LYS A 76 33.93 -11.96 -2.54
C LYS A 76 32.62 -12.21 -1.78
N TRP A 77 32.71 -13.00 -0.71
CA TRP A 77 31.62 -13.18 0.24
C TRP A 77 31.67 -12.08 1.30
N ILE A 78 30.57 -11.35 1.45
CA ILE A 78 30.43 -10.29 2.44
C ILE A 78 29.43 -10.75 3.50
N PRO A 79 29.84 -10.89 4.78
CA PRO A 79 28.91 -11.19 5.86
C PRO A 79 28.01 -9.98 6.11
N LEU A 80 26.72 -10.23 6.24
CA LEU A 80 25.70 -9.17 6.33
C LEU A 80 24.77 -9.33 7.51
N VAL A 81 24.51 -10.58 7.92
CA VAL A 81 23.58 -10.87 9.02
C VAL A 81 24.22 -11.90 9.94
N LYS A 82 24.14 -11.66 11.24
CA LYS A 82 24.57 -12.60 12.27
C LYS A 82 23.44 -12.84 13.27
N SER A 83 23.28 -14.07 13.74
CA SER A 83 22.35 -14.35 14.83
C SER A 83 22.75 -13.57 16.09
N LEU A 84 21.80 -12.89 16.72
CA LEU A 84 22.06 -12.17 17.97
C LEU A 84 22.07 -13.16 19.13
N ARG A 85 23.17 -13.16 19.89
CA ARG A 85 23.29 -13.83 21.19
C ARG A 85 23.73 -12.78 22.20
N PRO A 86 22.80 -12.22 23.00
CA PRO A 86 23.11 -11.13 23.92
C PRO A 86 24.15 -11.55 24.97
N ALA A 87 24.86 -10.58 25.53
CA ALA A 87 25.66 -10.81 26.74
C ALA A 87 24.74 -11.26 27.90
N GLN A 88 25.29 -12.07 28.81
CA GLN A 88 24.59 -12.57 29.99
C GLN A 88 25.40 -12.20 31.25
N PRO A 89 24.85 -11.38 32.17
CA PRO A 89 23.54 -10.72 32.11
C PRO A 89 23.46 -9.69 30.98
N ARG A 90 22.25 -9.39 30.51
CA ARG A 90 22.04 -8.37 29.47
C ARG A 90 22.41 -6.98 29.98
N PRO A 91 22.88 -6.06 29.11
CA PRO A 91 23.23 -4.69 29.51
C PRO A 91 22.06 -3.98 30.19
N GLU A 92 22.32 -3.22 31.25
CA GLU A 92 21.29 -2.49 32.01
C GLU A 92 20.51 -1.48 31.15
N GLY A 93 21.15 -0.88 30.15
CA GLY A 93 20.51 0.06 29.21
C GLY A 93 19.72 -0.58 28.05
N SER A 94 19.62 -1.91 28.02
CA SER A 94 18.88 -2.64 26.96
C SER A 94 17.45 -2.14 26.82
N THR A 95 16.93 -2.08 25.58
CA THR A 95 15.54 -1.72 25.36
C THR A 95 14.56 -2.68 26.07
N PRO A 96 13.35 -2.22 26.45
CA PRO A 96 12.42 -3.01 27.28
C PRO A 96 12.04 -4.40 26.71
N LEU A 97 12.04 -4.55 25.38
CA LEU A 97 11.82 -5.84 24.72
C LEU A 97 12.88 -6.88 25.11
N TYR A 98 14.12 -6.43 25.39
CA TYR A 98 15.25 -7.30 25.65
C TYR A 98 15.80 -7.20 27.07
N THR A 99 15.35 -6.31 27.96
CA THR A 99 15.85 -6.25 29.35
C THR A 99 15.59 -7.53 30.16
N ASP A 100 16.33 -7.75 31.24
CA ASP A 100 16.03 -8.82 32.23
C ASP A 100 15.47 -8.25 33.54
N GLN A 101 15.29 -6.94 33.64
CA GLN A 101 14.82 -6.26 34.83
C GLN A 101 13.30 -6.20 34.89
N HIS A 102 12.72 -6.47 36.07
CA HIS A 102 11.28 -6.35 36.36
C HIS A 102 10.37 -7.14 35.39
N VAL A 103 10.87 -8.22 34.80
CA VAL A 103 10.15 -9.05 33.81
C VAL A 103 10.15 -10.52 34.23
N ALA A 104 9.23 -11.29 33.67
CA ALA A 104 9.14 -12.74 33.89
C ALA A 104 10.06 -13.50 32.90
N LYS A 105 11.37 -13.41 33.15
CA LYS A 105 12.44 -13.86 32.22
C LYS A 105 12.32 -15.33 31.77
N GLU A 106 11.70 -16.19 32.56
CA GLU A 106 11.52 -17.60 32.24
C GLU A 106 10.57 -17.84 31.04
N TYR A 107 9.74 -16.86 30.67
CA TYR A 107 8.85 -16.91 29.51
C TYR A 107 9.40 -16.15 28.29
N ARG A 108 10.64 -15.65 28.36
CA ARG A 108 11.35 -14.95 27.29
C ARG A 108 12.30 -15.90 26.58
N LEU A 109 12.03 -16.19 25.30
CA LEU A 109 12.81 -17.15 24.52
C LEU A 109 13.44 -16.49 23.29
N LEU A 110 14.76 -16.33 23.30
CA LEU A 110 15.53 -16.03 22.08
C LEU A 110 16.03 -17.34 21.48
N ALA A 111 15.55 -17.68 20.28
CA ALA A 111 15.80 -18.97 19.67
C ALA A 111 17.31 -19.30 19.56
N ALA A 112 18.12 -18.28 19.21
CA ALA A 112 19.57 -18.42 19.06
C ALA A 112 20.31 -18.84 20.35
N GLU A 113 19.76 -18.54 21.53
CA GLU A 113 20.37 -18.92 22.82
C GLU A 113 20.22 -20.42 23.10
N ALA A 114 19.26 -21.10 22.47
CA ALA A 114 18.95 -22.50 22.74
C ALA A 114 19.86 -23.50 22.01
N PHE A 115 20.40 -23.14 20.84
CA PHE A 115 20.99 -24.11 19.92
C PHE A 115 22.34 -24.65 20.40
N GLN A 116 22.43 -25.96 20.50
CA GLN A 116 23.64 -26.72 20.90
C GLN A 116 24.02 -27.79 19.87
N SER A 117 23.05 -28.29 19.12
CA SER A 117 23.23 -29.33 18.10
C SER A 117 22.92 -28.78 16.71
N LEU A 118 23.64 -29.26 15.70
CA LEU A 118 23.43 -28.86 14.31
C LEU A 118 23.67 -30.06 13.39
N ARG A 119 22.84 -30.21 12.37
CA ARG A 119 22.96 -31.30 11.39
C ARG A 119 22.44 -30.85 10.02
N VAL A 120 23.02 -31.39 8.96
CA VAL A 120 22.42 -31.32 7.62
C VAL A 120 21.30 -32.36 7.57
N SER A 121 20.04 -31.93 7.54
CA SER A 121 18.89 -32.82 7.57
C SER A 121 18.47 -33.28 6.17
N ARG A 122 18.77 -32.48 5.13
CA ARG A 122 18.46 -32.80 3.73
C ARG A 122 19.52 -32.22 2.81
N LYS A 123 19.89 -33.00 1.79
CA LYS A 123 20.75 -32.53 0.69
C LYS A 123 20.23 -33.11 -0.63
N THR A 124 19.74 -32.24 -1.50
CA THR A 124 19.30 -32.58 -2.86
C THR A 124 19.90 -31.60 -3.86
N GLU A 125 19.76 -31.87 -5.16
CA GLU A 125 20.18 -30.92 -6.20
C GLU A 125 19.43 -29.58 -6.13
N LYS A 126 18.22 -29.57 -5.56
CA LYS A 126 17.30 -28.42 -5.54
C LYS A 126 17.28 -27.66 -4.22
N GLN A 127 17.60 -28.33 -3.12
CA GLN A 127 17.46 -27.80 -1.77
C GLN A 127 18.42 -28.48 -0.80
N THR A 128 19.00 -27.69 0.10
CA THR A 128 19.74 -28.12 1.30
C THR A 128 19.05 -27.59 2.54
N ASP A 129 18.88 -28.46 3.54
CA ASP A 129 18.28 -28.13 4.82
C ASP A 129 19.25 -28.41 5.96
N VAL A 130 19.35 -27.44 6.88
CA VAL A 130 20.19 -27.49 8.07
C VAL A 130 19.30 -27.29 9.29
N VAL A 131 19.39 -28.18 10.26
CA VAL A 131 18.62 -28.12 11.52
C VAL A 131 19.55 -27.78 12.66
N LEU A 132 19.20 -26.74 13.42
CA LEU A 132 19.79 -26.38 14.70
C LEU A 132 18.79 -26.73 15.80
N SER A 133 19.24 -27.37 16.87
CA SER A 133 18.36 -27.79 17.97
C SER A 133 19.03 -27.65 19.33
N GLY A 134 18.22 -27.44 20.36
CA GLY A 134 18.66 -27.48 21.75
C GLY A 134 17.55 -27.06 22.71
N ARG A 135 17.93 -26.55 23.88
CA ARG A 135 17.01 -26.23 24.97
C ARG A 135 17.29 -24.85 25.54
N LEU A 136 16.23 -24.15 25.92
CA LEU A 136 16.30 -22.93 26.72
C LEU A 136 15.39 -23.11 27.94
N GLY A 137 15.99 -23.20 29.12
CA GLY A 137 15.30 -23.70 30.31
C GLY A 137 14.81 -25.14 30.08
N ALA A 138 13.52 -25.39 30.30
CA ALA A 138 12.90 -26.69 30.04
C ALA A 138 12.34 -26.84 28.61
N ASN A 139 12.38 -25.79 27.78
CA ASN A 139 11.72 -25.78 26.48
C ASN A 139 12.65 -26.28 25.37
N ASP A 140 12.15 -27.18 24.53
CA ASP A 140 12.87 -27.66 23.35
C ASP A 140 12.67 -26.67 22.19
N ILE A 141 13.76 -26.25 21.53
CA ILE A 141 13.72 -25.30 20.40
C ILE A 141 14.50 -25.87 19.23
N GLU A 142 13.88 -25.83 18.04
CA GLU A 142 14.47 -26.23 16.76
C GLU A 142 14.36 -25.09 15.74
N GLN A 143 15.40 -24.90 14.94
CA GLN A 143 15.39 -24.01 13.77
C GLN A 143 15.83 -24.78 12.53
N LEU A 144 14.99 -24.72 11.49
CA LEU A 144 15.27 -25.23 10.15
C LEU A 144 15.73 -24.07 9.26
N VAL A 145 16.89 -24.20 8.63
CA VAL A 145 17.39 -23.26 7.62
C VAL A 145 17.49 -23.97 6.27
N SER A 146 16.74 -23.47 5.28
CA SER A 146 16.65 -24.03 3.93
C SER A 146 17.25 -23.09 2.89
N LEU A 147 18.07 -23.63 2.00
CA LEU A 147 18.64 -22.94 0.84
C LEU A 147 18.33 -23.69 -0.46
N SER A 148 17.73 -23.01 -1.43
CA SER A 148 17.47 -23.57 -2.77
C SER A 148 18.46 -23.05 -3.83
N THR A 149 18.65 -23.81 -4.91
CA THR A 149 19.71 -23.57 -5.92
C THR A 149 19.67 -22.23 -6.64
N ARG A 150 18.57 -21.46 -6.58
CA ARG A 150 18.41 -20.18 -7.31
C ARG A 150 17.77 -19.08 -6.48
N GLN A 151 17.83 -19.20 -5.15
CA GLN A 151 17.28 -18.20 -4.25
C GLN A 151 18.40 -17.30 -3.69
N ASP A 152 18.10 -16.03 -3.53
CA ASP A 152 18.95 -15.00 -2.92
C ASP A 152 18.59 -14.75 -1.45
N HIS A 153 17.95 -15.73 -0.81
CA HIS A 153 17.50 -15.71 0.57
C HIS A 153 17.51 -17.12 1.16
N PHE A 154 17.47 -17.18 2.49
CA PHE A 154 17.30 -18.39 3.28
C PHE A 154 15.88 -18.44 3.81
N ARG A 155 15.22 -19.59 3.74
CA ARG A 155 13.96 -19.81 4.46
C ARG A 155 14.30 -20.36 5.83
N ILE A 156 13.80 -19.71 6.88
CA ILE A 156 14.05 -20.06 8.28
C ILE A 156 12.71 -20.35 8.95
N GLU A 157 12.61 -21.50 9.62
CA GLU A 157 11.44 -21.87 10.42
C GLU A 157 11.90 -22.21 11.82
N VAL A 158 11.19 -21.70 12.83
CA VAL A 158 11.46 -21.98 14.24
C VAL A 158 10.26 -22.69 14.84
N ARG A 159 10.54 -23.74 15.59
CA ARG A 159 9.58 -24.48 16.39
C ARG A 159 10.04 -24.52 17.83
N ALA A 160 9.13 -24.27 18.77
CA ALA A 160 9.40 -24.50 20.17
C ALA A 160 8.29 -25.34 20.81
N VAL A 161 8.68 -26.26 21.69
CA VAL A 161 7.77 -27.09 22.48
C VAL A 161 7.91 -26.70 23.94
N MET A 162 6.86 -26.05 24.46
CA MET A 162 6.82 -25.59 25.85
C MET A 162 6.63 -26.78 26.79
N ALA A 163 7.45 -26.85 27.84
CA ALA A 163 7.37 -27.95 28.82
C ALA A 163 6.31 -27.73 29.90
N GLU A 164 5.89 -26.48 30.11
CA GLU A 164 4.93 -26.13 31.16
C GLU A 164 3.48 -26.49 30.81
N HIS A 165 2.68 -26.83 31.83
CA HIS A 165 1.24 -27.05 31.73
C HIS A 165 0.47 -26.22 32.78
N PRO A 166 -0.37 -25.24 32.36
CA PRO A 166 -0.60 -24.82 30.97
C PRO A 166 0.62 -24.11 30.36
N PRO A 167 0.82 -24.17 29.03
CA PRO A 167 1.96 -23.53 28.38
C PRO A 167 1.81 -22.01 28.44
N ARG A 168 2.89 -21.32 28.82
CA ARG A 168 2.94 -19.87 28.92
C ARG A 168 4.09 -19.29 28.11
N LEU A 169 3.87 -18.11 27.53
CA LEU A 169 4.85 -17.41 26.70
C LEU A 169 4.71 -15.91 26.88
N GLU A 170 5.82 -15.22 27.03
CA GLU A 170 5.88 -13.78 26.80
C GLU A 170 6.29 -13.51 25.35
N TYR A 171 7.48 -13.99 24.97
CA TYR A 171 7.92 -13.96 23.59
C TYR A 171 8.76 -15.17 23.19
N LEU A 172 8.69 -15.51 21.91
CA LEU A 172 9.66 -16.38 21.23
C LEU A 172 10.13 -15.65 19.97
N LEU A 173 11.39 -15.21 19.94
CA LEU A 173 11.93 -14.37 18.87
C LEU A 173 13.19 -14.97 18.23
N SER A 174 13.32 -14.74 16.92
CA SER A 174 14.56 -14.87 16.16
C SER A 174 15.11 -13.49 15.93
N SER A 175 16.30 -13.20 16.45
CA SER A 175 16.93 -11.88 16.38
C SER A 175 18.28 -11.94 15.68
N PHE A 176 18.59 -10.90 14.91
CA PHE A 176 19.80 -10.79 14.11
C PHE A 176 20.37 -9.39 14.15
N THR A 177 21.68 -9.28 13.94
CA THR A 177 22.37 -7.99 13.71
C THR A 177 22.69 -7.80 12.23
N PHE A 178 22.64 -6.55 11.76
CA PHE A 178 23.11 -6.15 10.43
C PHE A 178 24.58 -5.72 10.45
N ALA A 179 25.47 -6.60 10.00
CA ALA A 179 26.92 -6.37 9.98
C ALA A 179 27.40 -5.41 8.86
N GLY A 180 26.49 -4.62 8.27
CA GLY A 180 26.78 -3.64 7.22
C GLY A 180 27.04 -2.22 7.74
N GLY A 181 27.01 -2.01 9.06
CA GLY A 181 27.33 -0.74 9.73
C GLY A 181 26.18 -0.16 10.56
N ALA A 182 26.55 0.60 11.58
CA ALA A 182 25.65 1.15 12.61
C ALA A 182 24.68 2.25 12.12
N SER A 183 24.91 2.84 10.95
CA SER A 183 24.10 3.93 10.41
C SER A 183 23.64 3.59 8.99
N PRO A 184 22.51 2.88 8.85
CA PRO A 184 21.91 2.56 7.56
C PRO A 184 21.60 3.81 6.72
N ASP A 185 21.75 3.71 5.40
CA ASP A 185 21.32 4.75 4.46
C ASP A 185 19.82 4.67 4.13
N PHE A 186 19.21 3.52 4.39
CA PHE A 186 17.79 3.28 4.23
C PHE A 186 17.31 2.16 5.15
N THR A 187 16.14 2.36 5.77
CA THR A 187 15.43 1.34 6.52
C THR A 187 13.95 1.32 6.14
N HIS A 188 13.29 0.19 6.43
CA HIS A 188 11.84 0.08 6.36
C HIS A 188 11.35 -0.96 7.38
N VAL A 189 10.28 -0.60 8.09
CA VAL A 189 9.36 -1.52 8.78
C VAL A 189 7.91 -1.07 8.57
N PRO A 190 6.92 -1.96 8.72
CA PRO A 190 5.51 -1.66 8.45
C PRO A 190 4.89 -0.48 9.21
N CYS A 191 5.43 -0.11 10.37
CA CYS A 191 5.00 1.07 11.12
C CYS A 191 6.09 1.77 11.92
N LEU A 192 5.72 2.85 12.60
CA LEU A 192 6.59 3.69 13.40
C LEU A 192 6.68 3.24 14.85
N LYS A 193 7.85 3.47 15.45
CA LYS A 193 8.09 3.53 16.88
C LYS A 193 8.23 4.99 17.32
N ARG A 194 7.68 5.31 18.48
CA ARG A 194 7.87 6.59 19.16
C ARG A 194 8.75 6.43 20.40
N ALA A 195 8.68 5.28 21.06
CA ALA A 195 9.41 4.96 22.28
C ALA A 195 10.14 3.61 22.18
N ALA A 196 11.02 3.34 23.15
CA ALA A 196 11.87 2.15 23.18
C ALA A 196 11.08 0.84 23.43
N ASP A 197 9.90 0.93 24.06
CA ASP A 197 8.97 -0.17 24.29
C ASP A 197 7.95 -0.37 23.17
N ASP A 198 8.00 0.45 22.12
CA ASP A 198 7.19 0.21 20.92
C ASP A 198 7.76 -0.95 20.10
N VAL A 199 6.87 -1.74 19.52
CA VAL A 199 7.11 -2.86 18.60
C VAL A 199 6.26 -2.69 17.34
N ILE A 200 6.51 -3.51 16.33
CA ILE A 200 5.71 -3.55 15.10
C ILE A 200 4.77 -4.75 15.16
N GLY A 201 3.48 -4.52 15.43
CA GLY A 201 2.49 -5.59 15.56
C GLY A 201 2.03 -6.18 14.22
N ASP A 202 1.53 -7.42 14.23
CA ASP A 202 0.98 -8.10 13.05
C ASP A 202 -0.30 -7.46 12.46
N ARG A 203 -0.96 -6.58 13.21
CA ARG A 203 -2.19 -5.88 12.81
C ARG A 203 -2.06 -4.97 11.59
N ILE A 204 -0.84 -4.78 11.10
CA ILE A 204 -0.47 -3.93 9.96
C ILE A 204 0.37 -4.69 8.93
N PHE A 205 0.38 -6.02 8.98
CA PHE A 205 1.14 -6.86 8.06
C PHE A 205 0.41 -7.03 6.72
N ASP A 206 0.32 -5.98 5.90
CA ASP A 206 -0.21 -6.11 4.54
C ASP A 206 0.75 -6.91 3.65
N ALA A 207 2.00 -6.47 3.65
CA ALA A 207 3.14 -7.05 2.94
C ALA A 207 4.42 -6.84 3.77
N PRO A 208 4.51 -7.44 4.96
CA PRO A 208 5.50 -7.05 5.96
C PRO A 208 6.94 -7.39 5.57
N ALA A 209 7.87 -6.49 5.89
CA ALA A 209 9.31 -6.75 5.85
C ALA A 209 10.07 -5.77 6.76
N ALA A 210 11.13 -6.24 7.43
CA ALA A 210 12.14 -5.38 8.02
C ALA A 210 13.32 -5.30 7.05
N ILE A 211 13.69 -4.11 6.60
CA ILE A 211 14.71 -3.90 5.58
C ILE A 211 15.76 -2.93 6.11
N VAL A 212 17.04 -3.29 5.95
CA VAL A 212 18.18 -2.44 6.28
C VAL A 212 19.13 -2.41 5.09
N GLN A 213 19.52 -1.21 4.67
CA GLN A 213 20.48 -1.01 3.60
C GLN A 213 21.57 -0.03 4.04
N ASN A 214 22.81 -0.31 3.63
CA ASN A 214 23.94 0.63 3.78
C ASN A 214 24.98 0.41 2.68
N GLY A 215 25.29 1.42 1.86
CA GLY A 215 26.41 1.35 0.92
C GLY A 215 26.29 0.21 -0.12
N GLY A 216 25.05 -0.14 -0.47
CA GLY A 216 24.71 -1.24 -1.39
C GLY A 216 24.65 -2.63 -0.76
N LEU A 217 24.93 -2.74 0.53
CA LEU A 217 24.68 -3.92 1.33
C LEU A 217 23.22 -3.90 1.81
N LEU A 218 22.51 -5.02 1.70
CA LEU A 218 21.10 -5.14 2.05
C LEU A 218 20.87 -6.41 2.86
N ALA A 219 20.11 -6.28 3.94
CA ALA A 219 19.43 -7.38 4.61
C ALA A 219 17.92 -7.11 4.63
N ALA A 220 17.11 -8.14 4.47
CA ALA A 220 15.68 -8.04 4.73
C ALA A 220 15.13 -9.32 5.37
N LEU A 221 14.30 -9.16 6.40
CA LEU A 221 13.54 -10.23 7.03
C LEU A 221 12.08 -10.11 6.58
N VAL A 222 11.55 -11.16 5.95
CA VAL A 222 10.20 -11.22 5.41
C VAL A 222 9.41 -12.36 6.06
N PRO A 223 8.40 -12.09 6.89
CA PRO A 223 7.57 -13.12 7.52
C PRO A 223 6.98 -14.15 6.53
N ASP A 224 6.90 -15.42 6.96
CA ASP A 224 6.19 -16.46 6.21
C ASP A 224 4.68 -16.40 6.51
N LEU A 225 3.95 -15.70 5.64
CA LEU A 225 2.52 -15.44 5.80
C LEU A 225 1.67 -16.70 5.67
N ASP A 226 2.15 -17.74 4.98
CA ASP A 226 1.46 -19.02 4.93
C ASP A 226 1.53 -19.72 6.29
N LEU A 227 2.70 -19.73 6.95
CA LEU A 227 2.87 -20.32 8.28
C LEU A 227 2.06 -19.60 9.34
N LEU A 228 2.00 -18.26 9.32
CA LEU A 228 1.16 -17.49 10.24
C LEU A 228 -0.33 -17.88 10.17
N ASN A 229 -0.83 -18.32 9.01
CA ASN A 229 -2.21 -18.79 8.86
C ASN A 229 -2.38 -20.29 9.12
N GLN A 230 -1.33 -21.10 9.01
CA GLN A 230 -1.38 -22.56 9.19
C GLN A 230 -1.16 -22.98 10.64
N GLU A 231 -0.29 -22.26 11.36
CA GLU A 231 0.18 -22.62 12.72
C GLU A 231 -0.39 -21.66 13.77
N VAL A 232 -1.69 -21.37 13.68
CA VAL A 232 -2.38 -20.47 14.62
C VAL A 232 -2.41 -21.10 16.02
N VAL A 233 -1.88 -20.38 17.00
CA VAL A 233 -1.98 -20.69 18.43
C VAL A 233 -2.80 -19.59 19.08
N TYR A 234 -3.78 -19.94 19.90
CA TYR A 234 -4.60 -18.95 20.61
C TYR A 234 -3.96 -18.60 21.96
N ALA A 235 -4.09 -17.34 22.36
CA ALA A 235 -3.49 -16.80 23.56
C ALA A 235 -4.56 -16.07 24.38
N LYS A 236 -4.80 -16.56 25.60
CA LYS A 236 -5.81 -16.00 26.48
C LYS A 236 -5.43 -14.59 26.91
N GLY A 237 -6.29 -13.62 26.62
CA GLY A 237 -6.09 -12.21 26.97
C GLY A 237 -5.09 -11.47 26.07
N ALA A 238 -4.69 -12.06 24.94
CA ALA A 238 -3.84 -11.38 23.97
C ALA A 238 -4.53 -10.17 23.33
N ARG A 239 -3.73 -9.23 22.81
CA ARG A 239 -4.16 -7.97 22.18
C ARG A 239 -5.02 -7.12 23.11
N PRO A 240 -4.56 -6.87 24.35
CA PRO A 240 -5.24 -5.94 25.21
C PRO A 240 -5.37 -4.57 24.53
N VAL A 241 -6.51 -3.93 24.79
CA VAL A 241 -6.84 -2.63 24.22
C VAL A 241 -6.76 -1.60 25.33
N ASP A 242 -6.07 -0.49 25.07
CA ASP A 242 -6.08 0.65 25.97
C ASP A 242 -7.32 1.52 25.75
N GLY A 243 -8.04 1.82 26.84
CA GLY A 243 -9.24 2.66 26.84
C GLY A 243 -10.49 2.09 26.14
N PRO A 244 -11.63 2.83 26.21
CA PRO A 244 -12.87 2.44 25.55
C PRO A 244 -12.79 2.63 24.03
N ARG A 245 -13.18 1.61 23.25
CA ARG A 245 -13.18 1.67 21.77
C ARG A 245 -14.56 1.44 21.16
N GLY A 246 -14.93 2.26 20.18
CA GLY A 246 -16.18 2.18 19.44
C GLY A 246 -16.15 1.14 18.31
N PHE A 247 -17.29 0.97 17.62
CA PHE A 247 -17.41 0.26 16.34
C PHE A 247 -16.94 -1.21 16.29
N GLN A 248 -16.70 -1.85 17.44
CA GLN A 248 -16.14 -3.20 17.52
C GLN A 248 -17.10 -4.25 16.95
N VAL A 249 -16.57 -5.23 16.21
CA VAL A 249 -17.31 -6.43 15.80
C VAL A 249 -17.18 -7.54 16.84
N PRO A 250 -18.14 -8.47 16.93
CA PRO A 250 -18.06 -9.59 17.87
C PRO A 250 -16.80 -10.43 17.67
N GLN A 251 -16.15 -10.81 18.77
CA GLN A 251 -14.99 -11.70 18.79
C GLN A 251 -15.22 -12.84 19.77
N ASP A 252 -14.69 -14.02 19.45
CA ASP A 252 -14.59 -15.14 20.39
C ASP A 252 -13.30 -14.99 21.21
N PRO A 253 -13.37 -14.71 22.52
CA PRO A 253 -12.18 -14.55 23.35
C PRO A 253 -11.27 -15.79 23.40
N ALA A 254 -11.79 -16.98 23.08
CA ALA A 254 -11.01 -18.21 23.00
C ALA A 254 -10.27 -18.39 21.67
N ARG A 255 -10.55 -17.53 20.67
CA ARG A 255 -9.96 -17.57 19.33
C ARG A 255 -9.13 -16.34 18.99
N ILE A 256 -8.65 -15.61 20.00
CA ILE A 256 -7.67 -14.55 19.82
C ILE A 256 -6.29 -15.22 19.65
N SER A 257 -5.67 -15.04 18.48
CA SER A 257 -4.35 -15.62 18.20
C SER A 257 -3.24 -14.93 18.99
N MET A 258 -2.22 -15.70 19.38
CA MET A 258 -0.95 -15.17 19.86
C MET A 258 -0.36 -14.27 18.76
N PRO A 259 -0.04 -13.00 19.04
CA PRO A 259 0.42 -12.10 18.00
C PRO A 259 1.84 -12.41 17.55
N ALA A 260 2.12 -12.02 16.31
CA ALA A 260 3.48 -11.88 15.82
C ALA A 260 3.94 -10.41 15.87
N ILE A 261 5.25 -10.21 16.06
CA ILE A 261 5.92 -8.90 15.95
C ILE A 261 7.09 -8.97 14.97
N LEU A 262 7.37 -7.85 14.30
CA LEU A 262 8.48 -7.69 13.36
C LEU A 262 9.32 -6.46 13.72
N ASP A 263 10.36 -6.66 14.52
CA ASP A 263 11.08 -5.54 15.10
C ASP A 263 12.30 -5.11 14.29
N LEU A 264 12.59 -3.80 14.29
CA LEU A 264 13.85 -3.18 13.87
C LEU A 264 14.22 -2.13 14.90
N ASP A 265 15.45 -2.20 15.41
CA ASP A 265 15.94 -1.32 16.47
C ASP A 265 17.39 -0.88 16.19
N LEU A 266 17.54 0.40 15.92
CA LEU A 266 18.81 1.10 15.73
C LEU A 266 19.42 1.60 17.06
N LYS A 267 18.68 1.47 18.16
CA LYS A 267 19.00 2.01 19.49
C LYS A 267 18.78 1.00 20.60
N SER A 268 18.98 -0.28 20.30
CA SER A 268 18.71 -1.37 21.24
C SER A 268 19.59 -1.34 22.49
N GLU A 269 20.79 -0.73 22.40
CA GLU A 269 21.89 -0.83 23.37
C GLU A 269 22.37 -2.27 23.64
N LEU A 270 21.85 -3.27 22.90
CA LEU A 270 22.31 -4.67 22.92
C LEU A 270 23.48 -4.92 21.99
N ALA A 271 23.54 -4.18 20.89
CA ALA A 271 24.58 -4.25 19.88
C ALA A 271 24.79 -2.87 19.27
N THR A 272 26.01 -2.63 18.76
CA THR A 272 26.31 -1.42 17.98
C THR A 272 25.67 -1.43 16.60
N ASP A 273 25.43 -2.63 16.05
CA ASP A 273 24.80 -2.84 14.76
C ASP A 273 23.26 -2.87 14.89
N PRO A 274 22.51 -2.47 13.85
CA PRO A 274 21.06 -2.57 13.82
C PRO A 274 20.58 -3.99 14.16
N ILE A 275 19.59 -4.10 15.04
CA ILE A 275 18.95 -5.36 15.39
C ILE A 275 17.62 -5.45 14.68
N PHE A 276 17.32 -6.60 14.08
CA PHE A 276 15.98 -6.89 13.60
C PHE A 276 15.55 -8.28 14.06
N ALA A 277 14.27 -8.41 14.40
CA ALA A 277 13.73 -9.60 15.02
C ALA A 277 12.35 -9.94 14.48
N PHE A 278 11.99 -11.22 14.54
CA PHE A 278 10.65 -11.68 14.22
C PHE A 278 10.28 -12.89 15.06
N GLY A 279 9.01 -12.97 15.43
CA GLY A 279 8.45 -14.10 16.16
C GLY A 279 7.14 -13.74 16.84
N LEU A 280 6.86 -14.41 17.95
CA LEU A 280 5.62 -14.26 18.70
C LEU A 280 5.85 -13.39 19.93
N ALA A 281 5.03 -12.35 20.12
CA ALA A 281 5.00 -11.52 21.32
C ALA A 281 3.68 -10.71 21.33
N ASP A 282 3.08 -10.51 22.50
CA ASP A 282 1.86 -9.70 22.61
C ASP A 282 2.18 -8.19 22.67
N PHE A 283 1.17 -7.36 22.41
CA PHE A 283 1.28 -5.90 22.46
C PHE A 283 -0.04 -5.25 22.87
N ILE A 284 0.06 -4.06 23.46
CA ILE A 284 -1.07 -3.13 23.64
C ILE A 284 -1.12 -2.21 22.42
N THR A 285 -2.33 -1.94 21.91
CA THR A 285 -2.51 -0.93 20.86
C THR A 285 -2.85 0.43 21.48
N GLU A 286 -2.00 1.45 21.24
CA GLU A 286 -2.20 2.83 21.70
C GLU A 286 -2.77 3.70 20.56
N GLN A 287 -4.03 4.11 20.72
CA GLN A 287 -4.92 4.54 19.62
C GLN A 287 -4.89 3.53 18.47
N HIS A 288 -4.36 3.94 17.31
CA HIS A 288 -4.24 3.17 16.08
C HIS A 288 -2.87 3.36 15.42
N VAL A 289 -1.93 3.93 16.16
CA VAL A 289 -0.68 4.50 15.65
C VAL A 289 0.55 3.75 16.14
N PHE A 290 0.53 3.30 17.41
CA PHE A 290 1.68 2.68 18.07
C PHE A 290 1.27 1.38 18.78
N TRP A 291 2.22 0.45 18.89
CA TRP A 291 2.03 -0.85 19.53
C TRP A 291 3.10 -1.02 20.58
N ARG A 292 2.70 -1.15 21.84
CA ARG A 292 3.60 -1.12 22.99
C ARG A 292 3.72 -2.50 23.62
N HIS A 293 4.95 -2.96 23.85
CA HIS A 293 5.24 -4.18 24.59
C HIS A 293 5.69 -3.85 26.02
N ASP A 294 4.72 -3.62 26.90
CA ASP A 294 4.93 -3.34 28.32
C ASP A 294 4.74 -4.60 29.17
N ASN A 295 5.84 -5.31 29.46
CA ASN A 295 5.82 -6.53 30.24
C ASN A 295 6.29 -6.34 31.69
N ASN A 296 6.18 -5.14 32.26
CA ASN A 296 6.52 -4.96 33.67
C ASN A 296 5.74 -5.95 34.54
N ASN A 297 6.46 -6.69 35.39
CA ASN A 297 5.98 -7.75 36.26
C ASN A 297 5.23 -8.90 35.53
N GLY A 298 5.56 -9.17 34.26
CA GLY A 298 4.97 -10.27 33.49
C GLY A 298 3.60 -9.97 32.88
N ALA A 299 3.23 -8.71 32.72
CA ALA A 299 1.91 -8.28 32.21
C ALA A 299 1.56 -8.77 30.78
N MET A 300 2.56 -9.15 29.97
CA MET A 300 2.45 -9.70 28.61
C MET A 300 2.66 -11.20 28.53
N VAL A 301 2.79 -11.91 29.65
CA VAL A 301 2.78 -13.37 29.65
C VAL A 301 1.37 -13.86 29.28
N ARG A 302 1.28 -14.77 28.32
CA ARG A 302 0.02 -15.36 27.85
C ARG A 302 0.01 -16.86 28.02
N GLU A 303 -1.14 -17.37 28.46
CA GLU A 303 -1.45 -18.79 28.44
C GLU A 303 -1.86 -19.18 27.01
N LEU A 304 -1.23 -20.23 26.48
CA LEU A 304 -1.41 -20.68 25.09
C LEU A 304 -2.35 -21.88 25.01
N SER A 305 -3.09 -21.98 23.89
CA SER A 305 -4.01 -23.10 23.64
C SER A 305 -3.31 -24.43 23.35
N ARG A 306 -2.01 -24.41 23.05
CA ARG A 306 -1.16 -25.59 22.83
C ARG A 306 0.30 -25.25 23.10
N ASN A 307 1.12 -26.27 23.35
CA ASN A 307 2.52 -26.12 23.72
C ASN A 307 3.50 -26.13 22.51
N ASP A 308 3.08 -26.56 21.33
CA ASP A 308 3.88 -26.52 20.09
C ASP A 308 3.58 -25.22 19.34
N VAL A 309 4.55 -24.31 19.30
CA VAL A 309 4.47 -23.00 18.64
C VAL A 309 5.47 -22.91 17.49
N ARG A 310 5.06 -22.29 16.38
CA ARG A 310 5.88 -22.18 15.16
C ARG A 310 5.73 -20.85 14.46
N TYR A 311 6.80 -20.38 13.84
CA TYR A 311 6.79 -19.30 12.86
C TYR A 311 7.94 -19.49 11.87
N GLY A 312 7.91 -18.73 10.77
CA GLY A 312 9.02 -18.72 9.83
C GLY A 312 9.12 -17.41 9.06
N PHE A 313 10.23 -17.23 8.36
CA PHE A 313 10.55 -16.03 7.59
C PHE A 313 11.61 -16.33 6.53
N ASP A 314 11.66 -15.51 5.49
CA ASP A 314 12.72 -15.49 4.50
C ASP A 314 13.74 -14.38 4.85
N LEU A 315 15.02 -14.75 4.96
CA LEU A 315 16.14 -13.84 5.22
C LEU A 315 16.91 -13.55 3.93
N PHE A 316 16.70 -12.36 3.37
CA PHE A 316 17.39 -11.86 2.18
C PHE A 316 18.72 -11.22 2.55
N VAL A 317 19.77 -11.50 1.76
CA VAL A 317 21.08 -10.86 1.88
C VAL A 317 21.62 -10.52 0.49
N ARG A 318 22.09 -9.27 0.28
CA ARG A 318 22.70 -8.81 -0.98
C ARG A 318 23.82 -7.82 -0.76
N ALA A 319 24.83 -7.84 -1.64
CA ALA A 319 26.02 -6.98 -1.55
C ALA A 319 26.23 -6.07 -2.78
N ASP A 320 25.20 -5.90 -3.60
CA ASP A 320 25.24 -5.19 -4.89
C ASP A 320 23.94 -4.39 -5.18
N THR A 321 23.30 -3.91 -4.11
CA THR A 321 22.00 -3.24 -4.18
C THR A 321 22.17 -1.76 -4.57
N PRO A 322 21.38 -1.23 -5.52
CA PRO A 322 21.41 0.21 -5.80
C PRO A 322 20.95 1.03 -4.59
N ALA A 323 21.58 2.20 -4.38
CA ALA A 323 21.28 3.10 -3.26
C ALA A 323 19.77 3.43 -3.19
N GLY A 324 19.15 3.24 -2.02
CA GLY A 324 17.73 3.54 -1.80
C GLY A 324 16.74 2.76 -2.68
N ARG A 325 17.12 1.58 -3.18
CA ARG A 325 16.28 0.75 -4.08
C ARG A 325 16.14 -0.72 -3.65
N GLY A 326 16.74 -1.14 -2.52
CA GLY A 326 16.72 -2.53 -2.08
C GLY A 326 15.33 -3.11 -1.85
N TYR A 327 14.39 -2.27 -1.42
CA TYR A 327 13.00 -2.66 -1.17
C TYR A 327 12.27 -3.20 -2.41
N GLN A 328 12.66 -2.80 -3.63
CA GLN A 328 11.96 -3.19 -4.87
C GLN A 328 11.96 -4.71 -5.05
N ARG A 329 13.08 -5.37 -4.73
CA ARG A 329 13.22 -6.84 -4.82
C ARG A 329 12.30 -7.56 -3.83
N VAL A 330 12.11 -6.98 -2.65
CA VAL A 330 11.32 -7.54 -1.54
C VAL A 330 9.82 -7.37 -1.81
N SER A 331 9.37 -6.18 -2.22
CA SER A 331 7.96 -5.95 -2.58
C SER A 331 7.49 -6.85 -3.73
N ARG A 332 8.32 -7.03 -4.77
CA ARG A 332 8.03 -7.94 -5.88
C ARG A 332 8.02 -9.41 -5.44
N TYR A 333 8.84 -9.78 -4.47
CA TYR A 333 8.83 -11.12 -3.89
C TYR A 333 7.52 -11.42 -3.17
N LEU A 334 7.08 -10.51 -2.29
CA LEU A 334 5.85 -10.63 -1.52
C LEU A 334 4.64 -10.84 -2.44
N TRP A 335 4.53 -10.07 -3.53
CA TRP A 335 3.48 -10.31 -4.51
C TRP A 335 3.61 -11.67 -5.20
N LYS A 336 4.80 -11.98 -5.72
CA LYS A 336 5.02 -13.23 -6.46
C LYS A 336 4.74 -14.46 -5.60
N ARG A 337 5.11 -14.44 -4.32
CA ARG A 337 4.95 -15.54 -3.39
C ARG A 337 3.51 -15.67 -2.88
N TYR A 338 2.92 -14.56 -2.44
CA TYR A 338 1.62 -14.54 -1.77
C TYR A 338 0.54 -13.94 -2.67
N GLY A 339 0.74 -12.70 -3.12
CA GLY A 339 -0.25 -11.93 -3.87
C GLY A 339 -0.80 -12.64 -5.11
N THR A 340 0.07 -13.17 -5.98
CA THR A 340 -0.34 -13.92 -7.19
C THR A 340 -1.19 -15.15 -6.84
N ARG A 341 -0.90 -15.85 -5.73
CA ARG A 341 -1.71 -17.01 -5.29
C ARG A 341 -3.09 -16.59 -4.83
N TYR A 342 -3.20 -15.49 -4.07
CA TYR A 342 -4.49 -14.96 -3.63
C TYR A 342 -5.28 -14.34 -4.78
N PHE A 343 -4.63 -13.66 -5.73
CA PHE A 343 -5.26 -13.09 -6.92
C PHE A 343 -5.96 -14.17 -7.78
N GLN A 344 -5.42 -15.38 -7.79
CA GLN A 344 -5.99 -16.51 -8.50
C GLN A 344 -7.22 -17.13 -7.81
N ARG A 345 -7.51 -16.75 -6.55
CA ARG A 345 -8.70 -17.16 -5.78
C ARG A 345 -9.89 -16.23 -6.09
N PRO A 346 -11.13 -16.66 -5.78
CA PRO A 346 -12.31 -15.95 -6.27
C PRO A 346 -12.70 -14.67 -5.51
N GLY A 347 -12.32 -14.51 -4.24
CA GLY A 347 -12.62 -13.31 -3.45
C GLY A 347 -11.68 -12.12 -3.76
N PRO A 348 -12.06 -10.87 -3.41
CA PRO A 348 -13.31 -10.49 -2.72
C PRO A 348 -14.50 -10.13 -3.63
N GLN A 349 -14.36 -10.21 -4.96
CA GLN A 349 -15.47 -9.88 -5.86
C GLN A 349 -16.57 -10.95 -5.80
N ALA A 350 -17.83 -10.56 -5.57
CA ALA A 350 -18.95 -11.51 -5.41
C ALA A 350 -20.00 -11.47 -6.53
N MET A 351 -19.93 -10.47 -7.40
CA MET A 351 -20.82 -10.28 -8.56
C MET A 351 -20.11 -9.43 -9.62
N PRO A 352 -20.58 -9.40 -10.88
CA PRO A 352 -20.00 -8.55 -11.91
C PRO A 352 -20.05 -7.07 -11.52
N PHE A 353 -19.07 -6.26 -11.96
CA PHE A 353 -19.05 -4.83 -11.63
C PHE A 353 -20.30 -4.07 -12.08
N ALA A 354 -20.92 -4.52 -13.18
CA ALA A 354 -22.17 -3.96 -13.67
C ALA A 354 -23.36 -4.15 -12.71
N ASP A 355 -23.34 -5.19 -11.89
CA ASP A 355 -24.39 -5.48 -10.92
C ASP A 355 -24.17 -4.71 -9.63
N TYR A 356 -22.90 -4.56 -9.21
CA TYR A 356 -22.55 -3.57 -8.18
C TYR A 356 -23.05 -2.17 -8.56
N ALA A 357 -22.85 -1.73 -9.81
CA ALA A 357 -23.33 -0.40 -10.25
C ALA A 357 -24.85 -0.24 -10.12
N GLN A 358 -25.62 -1.28 -10.43
CA GLN A 358 -27.09 -1.26 -10.33
C GLN A 358 -27.59 -1.17 -8.88
N VAL A 359 -26.86 -1.76 -7.93
CA VAL A 359 -27.21 -1.74 -6.51
C VAL A 359 -26.71 -0.45 -5.85
N CYS A 360 -25.45 -0.09 -6.08
CA CYS A 360 -24.75 0.94 -5.31
C CYS A 360 -25.09 2.37 -5.75
N TYR A 361 -25.32 2.67 -7.04
CA TYR A 361 -25.69 4.03 -7.44
C TYR A 361 -27.02 4.49 -6.83
N PRO A 362 -28.14 3.73 -6.97
CA PRO A 362 -29.40 4.14 -6.35
C PRO A 362 -29.30 4.21 -4.82
N ALA A 363 -28.66 3.22 -4.19
CA ALA A 363 -28.48 3.20 -2.73
C ALA A 363 -27.67 4.41 -2.25
N GLY A 364 -26.50 4.65 -2.86
CA GLY A 364 -25.60 5.74 -2.50
C GLY A 364 -26.23 7.12 -2.70
N PHE A 365 -27.07 7.31 -3.72
CA PHE A 365 -27.79 8.57 -3.94
C PHE A 365 -28.91 8.80 -2.93
N ALA A 366 -29.70 7.76 -2.63
CA ALA A 366 -30.84 7.83 -1.71
C ALA A 366 -30.44 7.84 -0.23
N TYR A 367 -29.22 7.41 0.10
CA TYR A 367 -28.74 7.38 1.48
C TYR A 367 -28.80 8.79 2.11
N LYS A 368 -29.36 8.89 3.32
CA LYS A 368 -29.54 10.20 3.96
C LYS A 368 -28.36 10.64 4.84
N GLY A 369 -27.33 9.82 4.95
CA GLY A 369 -26.17 10.09 5.79
C GLY A 369 -26.45 9.93 7.28
N ASP A 370 -25.42 10.20 8.07
CA ASP A 370 -25.41 9.98 9.51
C ASP A 370 -25.53 11.31 10.26
N VAL A 371 -26.61 11.48 11.03
CA VAL A 371 -26.69 12.48 12.10
C VAL A 371 -26.20 11.86 13.42
N ALA A 372 -26.01 12.67 14.46
CA ALA A 372 -25.54 12.19 15.77
C ALA A 372 -26.38 11.03 16.34
N GLN A 373 -27.68 10.99 16.01
CA GLN A 373 -28.59 9.91 16.39
C GLN A 373 -28.30 8.60 15.63
N ASP A 374 -27.93 8.64 14.35
CA ASP A 374 -27.51 7.47 13.59
C ASP A 374 -26.22 6.88 14.19
N THR A 375 -25.24 7.74 14.53
CA THR A 375 -24.01 7.33 15.22
C THR A 375 -24.30 6.58 16.52
N LYS A 376 -25.28 7.06 17.29
CA LYS A 376 -25.74 6.37 18.50
C LYS A 376 -26.44 5.04 18.19
N ARG A 377 -27.29 4.97 17.15
CA ARG A 377 -27.90 3.70 16.73
C ARG A 377 -26.84 2.66 16.38
N TYR A 378 -25.77 3.05 15.69
CA TYR A 378 -24.69 2.13 15.34
C TYR A 378 -23.91 1.61 16.54
N SER A 379 -23.71 2.42 17.59
CA SER A 379 -23.05 1.95 18.81
C SER A 379 -23.96 1.00 19.62
N GLU A 380 -25.27 1.20 19.53
CA GLU A 380 -26.30 0.35 20.14
C GLU A 380 -26.69 -0.87 19.27
N LYS A 381 -26.08 -1.03 18.08
CA LYS A 381 -26.36 -2.10 17.11
C LYS A 381 -27.79 -2.10 16.55
N ASN A 382 -28.43 -0.94 16.54
CA ASN A 382 -29.74 -0.74 15.91
C ASN A 382 -29.60 -0.55 14.39
N PRO A 383 -30.56 -1.02 13.58
CA PRO A 383 -30.51 -0.84 12.13
C PRO A 383 -30.65 0.64 11.74
N TYR A 384 -30.16 0.96 10.54
CA TYR A 384 -30.40 2.25 9.90
C TYR A 384 -31.90 2.47 9.66
N ASP A 385 -32.40 3.68 9.97
CA ASP A 385 -33.79 4.07 9.75
C ASP A 385 -33.85 5.41 8.97
N PRO A 386 -34.18 5.38 7.66
CA PRO A 386 -34.24 6.59 6.85
C PRO A 386 -35.34 7.58 7.27
N ALA A 387 -36.33 7.17 8.06
CA ALA A 387 -37.35 8.07 8.58
C ALA A 387 -36.83 8.93 9.76
N ASP A 388 -35.81 8.43 10.46
CA ASP A 388 -35.20 9.04 11.63
C ASP A 388 -33.74 9.50 11.37
N SER A 389 -33.27 9.45 10.11
CA SER A 389 -31.97 10.00 9.68
C SER A 389 -32.09 11.45 9.17
N GLY A 390 -30.95 12.06 8.82
CA GLY A 390 -30.90 13.45 8.36
C GLY A 390 -31.81 13.77 7.16
N PRO A 391 -32.18 15.04 6.94
CA PRO A 391 -33.29 15.41 6.05
C PRO A 391 -32.97 15.36 4.55
N LEU A 392 -31.70 15.25 4.17
CA LEU A 392 -31.27 15.33 2.77
C LEU A 392 -30.93 13.94 2.23
N GLU A 393 -31.16 13.70 0.95
CA GLU A 393 -30.49 12.62 0.23
C GLU A 393 -29.04 13.00 -0.09
N THR A 394 -28.21 12.01 -0.39
CA THR A 394 -26.78 12.22 -0.69
C THR A 394 -26.58 12.86 -2.07
N TRP A 395 -27.46 12.59 -3.04
CA TRP A 395 -27.47 13.31 -4.32
C TRP A 395 -28.31 14.59 -4.25
N LEU A 396 -27.73 15.73 -4.65
CA LEU A 396 -28.42 17.02 -4.68
C LEU A 396 -28.40 17.63 -6.08
N GLU A 397 -29.51 18.26 -6.47
CA GLU A 397 -29.63 19.08 -7.69
C GLU A 397 -30.14 20.46 -7.35
N PHE A 398 -29.60 21.48 -8.00
CA PHE A 398 -30.01 22.87 -7.80
C PHE A 398 -29.68 23.72 -9.03
N ASP A 399 -30.23 24.93 -9.07
CA ASP A 399 -29.85 25.96 -10.04
C ASP A 399 -28.77 26.86 -9.44
N LEU A 400 -27.68 27.04 -10.19
CA LEU A 400 -26.58 27.92 -9.85
C LEU A 400 -26.45 28.97 -10.95
N ASP A 401 -27.02 30.14 -10.71
CA ASP A 401 -27.03 31.30 -11.62
C ASP A 401 -27.60 30.96 -13.02
N GLY A 402 -28.76 30.30 -13.06
CA GLY A 402 -29.44 29.90 -14.29
C GLY A 402 -28.82 28.66 -14.96
N ARG A 403 -27.90 27.96 -14.28
CA ARG A 403 -27.29 26.72 -14.77
C ARG A 403 -27.64 25.52 -13.90
N PRO A 404 -28.02 24.39 -14.51
CA PRO A 404 -28.17 23.12 -13.81
C PRO A 404 -26.86 22.68 -13.15
N ALA A 405 -26.85 22.65 -11.81
CA ALA A 405 -25.76 22.17 -10.99
C ALA A 405 -26.24 21.05 -10.06
N GLY A 406 -25.30 20.40 -9.38
CA GLY A 406 -25.57 19.30 -8.49
C GLY A 406 -24.30 18.54 -8.12
N GLY A 407 -24.43 17.63 -7.17
CA GLY A 407 -23.32 16.81 -6.72
C GLY A 407 -23.70 15.88 -5.58
N ILE A 408 -22.72 15.08 -5.22
CA ILE A 408 -22.79 14.09 -4.17
C ILE A 408 -22.20 14.72 -2.91
N ARG A 409 -23.06 14.96 -1.92
CA ARG A 409 -22.65 15.53 -0.64
C ARG A 409 -22.05 14.46 0.28
N SER A 410 -21.29 14.91 1.27
CA SER A 410 -20.72 14.05 2.31
C SER A 410 -21.79 13.55 3.27
N THR A 411 -21.52 12.44 3.94
CA THR A 411 -22.53 11.75 4.77
C THR A 411 -22.23 11.74 6.25
N ALA A 412 -20.99 11.96 6.66
CA ALA A 412 -20.66 12.13 8.06
C ALA A 412 -21.26 13.44 8.63
N THR A 413 -21.61 13.43 9.91
CA THR A 413 -22.34 14.53 10.57
C THR A 413 -21.62 15.88 10.46
N GLN A 414 -20.29 15.90 10.55
CA GLN A 414 -19.49 17.13 10.49
C GLN A 414 -19.40 17.77 9.09
N TRP A 415 -19.68 17.02 8.02
CA TRP A 415 -19.60 17.48 6.63
C TRP A 415 -20.95 17.43 5.90
N TYR A 416 -22.04 17.30 6.66
CA TYR A 416 -23.34 16.87 6.15
C TYR A 416 -23.88 17.73 4.98
N TYR A 417 -23.49 19.00 4.87
CA TYR A 417 -23.96 19.91 3.81
C TYR A 417 -22.94 20.12 2.66
N ASP A 418 -21.79 19.45 2.71
CA ASP A 418 -20.65 19.77 1.85
C ASP A 418 -20.57 18.82 0.65
N ILE A 419 -20.53 19.40 -0.56
CA ILE A 419 -20.10 18.73 -1.79
C ILE A 419 -18.61 19.00 -1.98
N GLN A 420 -17.83 17.93 -2.17
CA GLN A 420 -16.39 17.99 -2.07
C GLN A 420 -15.65 17.75 -3.39
N PHE A 421 -14.60 18.58 -3.57
CA PHE A 421 -13.57 18.52 -4.60
C PHE A 421 -12.18 18.49 -3.94
N SER A 422 -12.09 17.84 -2.78
CA SER A 422 -10.91 17.75 -1.92
C SER A 422 -9.94 16.65 -2.38
N PRO A 423 -8.77 16.51 -1.74
CA PRO A 423 -7.83 15.45 -2.09
C PRO A 423 -8.32 14.05 -1.67
N TRP A 424 -9.16 13.97 -0.64
CA TRP A 424 -9.90 12.77 -0.27
C TRP A 424 -11.02 12.51 -1.27
N TRP A 425 -12.12 13.26 -1.17
CA TRP A 425 -13.30 13.10 -2.03
C TRP A 425 -13.27 14.02 -3.23
N ASN A 426 -13.45 13.47 -4.43
CA ASN A 426 -13.50 14.29 -5.63
C ASN A 426 -14.71 13.99 -6.51
N ASN A 427 -15.75 14.82 -6.40
CA ASN A 427 -16.97 14.67 -7.20
C ASN A 427 -16.70 14.64 -8.71
N VAL A 428 -15.70 15.38 -9.22
CA VAL A 428 -15.38 15.32 -10.66
C VAL A 428 -14.90 13.92 -11.04
N ARG A 429 -14.14 13.22 -10.19
CA ARG A 429 -13.77 11.82 -10.40
C ARG A 429 -15.01 10.92 -10.50
N ASP A 430 -15.95 11.05 -9.56
CA ASP A 430 -17.22 10.32 -9.61
C ASP A 430 -17.95 10.54 -10.93
N ALA A 431 -17.94 11.78 -11.43
CA ALA A 431 -18.57 12.13 -12.71
C ALA A 431 -17.98 11.35 -13.91
N LEU A 432 -16.69 10.97 -13.90
CA LEU A 432 -16.13 10.10 -14.96
C LEU A 432 -16.72 8.69 -14.89
N GLY A 433 -16.86 8.14 -13.67
CA GLY A 433 -17.48 6.84 -13.43
C GLY A 433 -18.94 6.86 -13.87
N MET A 434 -19.70 7.82 -13.35
CA MET A 434 -21.12 8.03 -13.66
C MET A 434 -21.35 8.21 -15.16
N TYR A 435 -20.52 9.00 -15.85
CA TYR A 435 -20.65 9.17 -17.30
C TYR A 435 -20.44 7.86 -18.06
N TRP A 436 -19.43 7.08 -17.67
CA TRP A 436 -19.15 5.79 -18.31
C TRP A 436 -20.30 4.80 -18.05
N TRP A 437 -20.67 4.58 -16.79
CA TRP A 437 -21.79 3.70 -16.44
C TRP A 437 -23.09 4.16 -17.08
N GLY A 438 -23.31 5.47 -17.22
CA GLY A 438 -24.51 5.97 -17.86
C GLY A 438 -24.59 5.76 -19.36
N LYS A 439 -23.44 5.61 -20.04
CA LYS A 439 -23.40 5.18 -21.45
C LYS A 439 -23.67 3.68 -21.62
N HIS A 440 -23.47 2.88 -20.57
CA HIS A 440 -23.56 1.41 -20.65
C HIS A 440 -24.80 0.82 -19.96
N LYS A 441 -25.39 1.54 -18.99
CA LYS A 441 -26.43 1.00 -18.10
C LYS A 441 -27.56 2.00 -17.82
N ASP A 442 -27.25 3.19 -17.26
CA ASP A 442 -28.27 4.17 -16.87
C ASP A 442 -27.98 5.59 -17.39
N ALA A 443 -28.68 5.99 -18.45
CA ALA A 443 -28.51 7.28 -19.10
C ALA A 443 -28.70 8.49 -18.16
N SER A 444 -29.40 8.34 -17.02
CA SER A 444 -29.58 9.41 -16.03
C SER A 444 -28.24 9.90 -15.44
N LEU A 445 -27.27 8.98 -15.27
CA LEU A 445 -25.95 9.26 -14.70
C LEU A 445 -25.13 10.25 -15.54
N VAL A 446 -25.34 10.27 -16.86
CA VAL A 446 -24.68 11.24 -17.75
C VAL A 446 -25.09 12.67 -17.43
N ASN A 447 -26.38 12.90 -17.15
CA ASN A 447 -26.87 14.23 -16.79
C ASN A 447 -26.38 14.65 -15.40
N LYS A 448 -26.34 13.72 -14.44
CA LYS A 448 -25.75 13.97 -13.12
C LYS A 448 -24.26 14.33 -13.21
N ALA A 449 -23.48 13.62 -14.03
CA ALA A 449 -22.07 13.93 -14.28
C ALA A 449 -21.87 15.36 -14.84
N ARG A 450 -22.72 15.80 -15.77
CA ARG A 450 -22.67 17.18 -16.31
C ARG A 450 -22.94 18.24 -15.24
N ARG A 451 -23.88 17.99 -14.33
CA ARG A 451 -24.22 18.89 -13.21
C ARG A 451 -23.04 19.06 -12.24
N ILE A 452 -22.33 17.97 -11.95
CA ILE A 452 -21.10 18.02 -11.15
C ILE A 452 -20.04 18.91 -11.82
N VAL A 453 -19.81 18.72 -13.12
CA VAL A 453 -18.81 19.52 -13.86
C VAL A 453 -19.21 20.99 -13.91
N ASN A 454 -20.51 21.29 -14.03
CA ASN A 454 -21.00 22.67 -13.93
C ASN A 454 -20.72 23.30 -12.57
N LEU A 455 -20.93 22.55 -11.48
CA LEU A 455 -20.62 23.02 -10.13
C LEU A 455 -19.11 23.26 -9.94
N ALA A 456 -18.27 22.31 -10.36
CA ALA A 456 -16.81 22.43 -10.25
C ALA A 456 -16.28 23.67 -10.99
N LEU A 457 -16.77 23.94 -12.21
CA LEU A 457 -16.38 25.11 -12.99
C LEU A 457 -16.96 26.44 -12.49
N ALA A 458 -17.89 26.40 -11.53
CA ALA A 458 -18.44 27.57 -10.87
C ALA A 458 -17.64 27.99 -9.63
N ALA A 459 -16.65 27.19 -9.21
CA ALA A 459 -15.77 27.58 -8.11
C ALA A 459 -15.01 28.88 -8.47
N PRO A 460 -15.10 29.94 -7.64
CA PRO A 460 -14.46 31.21 -7.93
C PRO A 460 -12.93 31.06 -7.89
N GLN A 461 -12.22 31.73 -8.80
CA GLN A 461 -10.76 31.72 -8.83
C GLN A 461 -10.20 33.02 -8.24
N ASN A 462 -9.16 32.89 -7.43
CA ASN A 462 -8.29 33.99 -7.01
C ASN A 462 -6.91 33.78 -7.68
N GLU A 463 -6.57 34.62 -8.66
CA GLU A 463 -5.38 34.44 -9.53
C GLU A 463 -5.20 33.02 -10.09
N GLY A 464 -6.29 32.27 -10.25
CA GLY A 464 -6.30 30.93 -10.82
C GLY A 464 -6.46 29.79 -9.81
N ILE A 465 -6.04 29.93 -8.55
CA ILE A 465 -6.37 28.92 -7.52
C ILE A 465 -7.84 29.03 -7.12
N PHE A 466 -8.47 27.92 -6.75
CA PHE A 466 -9.91 27.83 -6.49
C PHE A 466 -10.24 26.93 -5.29
N PRO A 467 -11.40 27.15 -4.64
CA PRO A 467 -11.82 26.42 -3.45
C PRO A 467 -12.23 24.97 -3.74
N ALA A 468 -12.13 24.11 -2.73
CA ALA A 468 -12.36 22.67 -2.85
C ALA A 468 -13.71 22.20 -2.28
N ILE A 469 -14.48 23.05 -1.57
CA ILE A 469 -15.70 22.62 -0.87
C ILE A 469 -16.83 23.59 -1.18
N TYR A 470 -17.98 23.05 -1.59
CA TYR A 470 -19.22 23.80 -1.74
C TYR A 470 -20.22 23.41 -0.65
N ASN A 471 -20.55 24.35 0.24
CA ASN A 471 -21.57 24.15 1.26
C ASN A 471 -22.95 24.49 0.69
N THR A 472 -23.82 23.49 0.62
CA THR A 472 -25.15 23.60 -0.02
C THR A 472 -26.13 24.43 0.79
N LYS A 473 -26.01 24.43 2.13
CA LYS A 473 -26.89 25.20 3.02
C LYS A 473 -26.57 26.69 2.99
N GLU A 474 -25.29 27.04 3.07
CA GLU A 474 -24.80 28.43 3.01
C GLU A 474 -24.68 28.95 1.57
N ARG A 475 -24.78 28.06 0.56
CA ARG A 475 -24.52 28.33 -0.85
C ARG A 475 -23.17 29.02 -1.08
N ARG A 476 -22.15 28.57 -0.35
CA ARG A 476 -20.84 29.22 -0.24
C ARG A 476 -19.71 28.24 -0.51
N TRP A 477 -18.64 28.75 -1.12
CA TRP A 477 -17.39 28.02 -1.26
C TRP A 477 -16.47 28.23 -0.05
N SER A 478 -15.86 27.16 0.43
CA SER A 478 -14.73 27.17 1.38
C SER A 478 -13.48 26.64 0.68
N GLY A 479 -12.32 27.22 1.00
CA GLY A 479 -11.07 26.88 0.33
C GLY A 479 -10.65 25.42 0.55
N CYS A 480 -10.62 24.97 1.80
CA CYS A 480 -10.41 23.57 2.22
C CYS A 480 -10.92 23.37 3.66
N TYR A 481 -10.65 22.20 4.27
CA TYR A 481 -10.96 21.96 5.70
C TYR A 481 -9.86 22.42 6.64
N TRP A 482 -8.71 22.88 6.14
CA TRP A 482 -7.52 23.10 6.94
C TRP A 482 -7.34 24.57 7.26
N LYS A 483 -7.17 24.90 8.55
CA LYS A 483 -6.73 26.23 8.98
C LYS A 483 -5.90 26.09 10.24
N ILE A 484 -4.60 25.91 10.05
CA ILE A 484 -3.63 25.75 11.14
C ILE A 484 -3.21 27.14 11.60
N SER A 485 -3.29 27.40 12.90
CA SER A 485 -2.94 28.71 13.45
C SER A 485 -1.47 29.07 13.20
N GLU A 486 -1.21 30.35 12.94
CA GLU A 486 0.16 30.89 12.75
C GLU A 486 1.00 30.87 14.03
N ASP A 487 0.43 30.62 15.19
CA ASP A 487 1.15 30.44 16.46
C ASP A 487 1.29 28.96 16.86
N PHE A 488 0.68 28.03 16.11
CA PHE A 488 0.75 26.59 16.42
C PHE A 488 2.18 26.07 16.36
N ASN A 489 2.69 25.53 17.47
CA ASN A 489 4.01 24.89 17.52
C ASN A 489 3.96 23.50 16.85
N SER A 490 4.42 23.38 15.60
CA SER A 490 4.46 22.10 14.88
C SER A 490 5.57 21.14 15.34
N ALA A 491 6.45 21.60 16.24
CA ALA A 491 7.50 20.82 16.90
C ALA A 491 7.15 20.46 18.35
N TRP A 492 5.87 20.20 18.63
CA TRP A 492 5.40 19.70 19.92
C TRP A 492 6.00 18.32 20.22
N ARG A 493 5.91 17.86 21.47
CA ARG A 493 6.44 16.55 21.89
C ARG A 493 5.31 15.66 22.36
N PHE A 494 5.41 14.37 22.06
CA PHE A 494 4.49 13.39 22.64
C PHE A 494 4.53 13.46 24.18
N PRO A 495 3.38 13.28 24.84
CA PRO A 495 3.34 13.16 26.29
C PRO A 495 4.14 11.92 26.73
N SER A 496 4.73 11.95 27.92
CA SER A 496 5.48 10.82 28.49
C SER A 496 4.60 9.62 28.85
N THR A 497 3.30 9.87 29.02
CA THR A 497 2.25 8.86 29.16
C THR A 497 1.22 9.13 28.09
N TRP A 498 0.66 8.08 27.48
CA TRP A 498 -0.30 8.27 26.41
C TRP A 498 -1.60 8.90 26.94
N ASP A 499 -1.78 10.20 26.68
CA ASP A 499 -3.02 10.92 26.91
C ASP A 499 -3.53 11.52 25.59
N PRO A 500 -4.55 10.93 24.95
CA PRO A 500 -5.14 11.46 23.73
C PRO A 500 -5.61 12.91 23.85
N LYS A 501 -6.01 13.39 25.04
CA LYS A 501 -6.49 14.76 25.25
C LYS A 501 -5.36 15.79 25.20
N SER A 502 -4.11 15.35 25.38
CA SER A 502 -2.92 16.20 25.29
C SER A 502 -2.42 16.40 23.86
N ILE A 503 -2.95 15.62 22.90
CA ILE A 503 -2.62 15.74 21.49
C ILE A 503 -3.43 16.90 20.89
N PRO A 504 -2.80 17.85 20.16
CA PRO A 504 -3.55 18.91 19.50
C PRO A 504 -4.50 18.33 18.46
N THR A 505 -5.79 18.63 18.54
CA THR A 505 -6.83 18.08 17.64
C THR A 505 -7.55 19.12 16.78
N THR A 506 -7.28 20.41 16.96
CA THR A 506 -8.00 21.51 16.29
C THR A 506 -7.25 22.05 15.07
N PHE A 507 -7.23 21.28 13.98
CA PHE A 507 -6.68 21.72 12.68
C PHE A 507 -7.75 22.06 11.64
N TRP A 508 -9.00 21.69 11.93
CA TRP A 508 -10.11 21.72 11.00
C TRP A 508 -10.90 23.02 11.12
N ASN A 509 -11.28 23.60 9.99
CA ASN A 509 -12.12 24.78 9.90
C ASN A 509 -12.99 24.71 8.64
N PHE A 510 -14.30 24.47 8.83
CA PHE A 510 -15.29 24.37 7.74
C PHE A 510 -15.56 25.69 7.01
N ARG A 511 -15.01 26.79 7.53
CA ARG A 511 -15.01 28.12 6.91
C ARG A 511 -13.60 28.58 6.56
N SER A 512 -12.65 27.65 6.38
CA SER A 512 -11.30 28.02 5.98
C SER A 512 -11.32 28.77 4.65
N ASP A 513 -10.54 29.84 4.63
CA ASP A 513 -10.20 30.66 3.47
C ASP A 513 -8.84 30.26 2.88
N TYR A 514 -8.22 29.18 3.39
CA TYR A 514 -7.02 28.61 2.79
C TYR A 514 -7.38 27.82 1.55
N TYR A 515 -6.60 27.98 0.49
CA TYR A 515 -6.66 27.13 -0.69
C TYR A 515 -5.70 25.95 -0.55
N GLN A 516 -6.14 24.75 -0.95
CA GLN A 516 -5.30 23.55 -0.97
C GLN A 516 -4.88 23.20 -2.39
N THR A 517 -3.57 23.18 -2.65
CA THR A 517 -3.04 22.98 -4.00
C THR A 517 -3.28 21.57 -4.51
N ALA A 518 -3.14 20.54 -3.68
CA ALA A 518 -3.43 19.16 -4.07
C ALA A 518 -4.89 18.96 -4.50
N ALA A 519 -5.85 19.60 -3.80
CA ALA A 519 -7.27 19.53 -4.13
C ALA A 519 -7.58 20.14 -5.51
N ALA A 520 -7.05 21.33 -5.76
CA ALA A 520 -7.20 22.02 -7.04
C ALA A 520 -6.54 21.23 -8.19
N SER A 521 -5.34 20.67 -7.98
CA SER A 521 -4.66 19.83 -8.97
C SER A 521 -5.41 18.53 -9.26
N LYS A 522 -5.89 17.81 -8.22
CA LYS A 522 -6.71 16.59 -8.38
C LYS A 522 -7.96 16.88 -9.20
N THR A 523 -8.69 17.95 -8.86
CA THR A 523 -9.87 18.39 -9.60
C THR A 523 -9.54 18.77 -11.04
N GLY A 524 -8.44 19.50 -11.25
CA GLY A 524 -7.98 19.88 -12.59
C GLY A 524 -7.63 18.68 -13.48
N VAL A 525 -6.95 17.68 -12.94
CA VAL A 525 -6.68 16.41 -13.64
C VAL A 525 -7.98 15.76 -14.08
N TYR A 526 -8.96 15.61 -13.18
CA TYR A 526 -10.20 14.93 -13.51
C TYR A 526 -11.10 15.74 -14.45
N LEU A 527 -11.06 17.07 -14.41
CA LEU A 527 -11.72 17.92 -15.41
C LEU A 527 -11.10 17.73 -16.81
N LEU A 528 -9.77 17.73 -16.93
CA LEU A 528 -9.09 17.45 -18.21
C LEU A 528 -9.44 16.05 -18.74
N ARG A 529 -9.52 15.06 -17.85
CA ARG A 529 -9.94 13.70 -18.21
C ARG A 529 -11.41 13.62 -18.59
N TYR A 530 -12.31 14.31 -17.90
CA TYR A 530 -13.71 14.40 -18.25
C TYR A 530 -13.85 14.96 -19.67
N ARG A 531 -13.13 16.04 -19.99
CA ARG A 531 -13.09 16.60 -21.35
C ARG A 531 -12.67 15.58 -22.40
N ARG A 532 -11.61 14.81 -22.11
CA ARG A 532 -11.05 13.81 -23.03
C ARG A 532 -11.93 12.58 -23.21
N LEU A 533 -12.57 12.09 -22.14
CA LEU A 533 -13.19 10.77 -22.10
C LEU A 533 -14.73 10.78 -22.09
N CYS A 534 -15.34 11.93 -21.80
CA CYS A 534 -16.78 12.04 -21.55
C CYS A 534 -17.44 13.00 -22.54
N ALA A 535 -17.23 14.31 -22.36
CA ALA A 535 -17.83 15.35 -23.17
C ALA A 535 -16.87 16.52 -23.36
N ASP A 536 -16.76 17.05 -24.57
CA ASP A 536 -15.92 18.21 -24.87
C ASP A 536 -16.56 19.49 -24.30
N GLU A 537 -16.23 19.79 -23.04
CA GLU A 537 -16.65 21.00 -22.35
C GLU A 537 -15.58 22.11 -22.53
N PRO A 538 -15.84 23.13 -23.38
CA PRO A 538 -14.83 24.11 -23.77
C PRO A 538 -14.38 25.03 -22.63
N ARG A 539 -15.16 25.17 -21.55
CA ARG A 539 -14.80 26.02 -20.39
C ARG A 539 -13.63 25.46 -19.57
N ILE A 540 -13.35 24.17 -19.66
CA ILE A 540 -12.37 23.48 -18.80
C ILE A 540 -10.94 24.01 -19.02
N VAL A 541 -10.48 24.07 -20.28
CA VAL A 541 -9.08 24.44 -20.56
C VAL A 541 -8.78 25.89 -20.16
N PRO A 542 -9.61 26.90 -20.51
CA PRO A 542 -9.39 28.28 -20.05
C PRO A 542 -9.39 28.42 -18.53
N TYR A 543 -10.30 27.72 -17.84
CA TYR A 543 -10.36 27.73 -16.36
C TYR A 543 -9.06 27.19 -15.75
N LEU A 544 -8.58 26.05 -16.25
CA LEU A 544 -7.40 25.37 -15.71
C LEU A 544 -6.07 25.99 -16.15
N ARG A 545 -6.01 26.70 -17.28
CA ARG A 545 -4.82 27.49 -17.67
C ARG A 545 -4.47 28.52 -16.59
N ARG A 546 -5.46 29.23 -16.05
CA ARG A 546 -5.23 30.20 -14.96
C ARG A 546 -4.65 29.52 -13.72
N TYR A 547 -5.15 28.34 -13.36
CA TYR A 547 -4.59 27.57 -12.26
C TYR A 547 -3.18 27.03 -12.56
N GLY A 548 -2.92 26.57 -13.79
CA GLY A 548 -1.56 26.19 -14.21
C GLY A 548 -0.58 27.34 -14.11
N ASP A 549 -1.00 28.56 -14.47
CA ASP A 549 -0.19 29.77 -14.36
C ASP A 549 0.08 30.13 -12.89
N PHE A 550 -0.91 29.95 -12.00
CA PHE A 550 -0.71 30.06 -10.56
C PHE A 550 0.37 29.09 -10.08
N LEU A 551 0.32 27.82 -10.47
CA LEU A 551 1.33 26.83 -10.06
C LEU A 551 2.72 27.21 -10.54
N VAL A 552 2.88 27.55 -11.83
CA VAL A 552 4.17 27.95 -12.41
C VAL A 552 4.80 29.12 -11.64
N THR A 553 3.99 30.09 -11.21
CA THR A 553 4.45 31.25 -10.43
C THR A 553 4.88 30.90 -9.00
N HIS A 554 4.29 29.86 -8.39
CA HIS A 554 4.45 29.56 -6.96
C HIS A 554 5.27 28.32 -6.63
N VAL A 555 5.75 27.56 -7.64
CA VAL A 555 6.79 26.55 -7.41
C VAL A 555 8.02 27.25 -6.85
N ASP A 556 8.51 26.81 -5.69
CA ASP A 556 9.65 27.44 -5.04
C ASP A 556 10.97 27.14 -5.80
N PRO A 557 12.08 27.85 -5.50
CA PRO A 557 13.34 27.63 -6.20
C PRO A 557 13.90 26.20 -6.08
N ASN A 558 13.53 25.45 -5.04
CA ASN A 558 13.96 24.06 -4.85
C ASN A 558 13.08 23.07 -5.63
N GLY A 559 11.93 23.49 -6.13
CA GLY A 559 10.96 22.65 -6.85
C GLY A 559 9.92 22.04 -5.92
N CYS A 560 9.65 22.63 -4.76
CA CYS A 560 8.55 22.25 -3.86
C CYS A 560 7.38 23.21 -4.02
N LEU A 561 6.15 22.70 -3.95
CA LEU A 561 4.94 23.52 -3.90
C LEU A 561 4.32 23.42 -2.49
N PRO A 562 4.02 24.54 -1.82
CA PRO A 562 3.32 24.53 -0.54
C PRO A 562 1.95 23.83 -0.63
N ALA A 563 1.57 23.09 0.42
CA ALA A 563 0.28 22.40 0.49
C ALA A 563 -0.90 23.39 0.51
N TRP A 564 -0.70 24.55 1.15
CA TRP A 564 -1.73 25.58 1.29
C TRP A 564 -1.26 27.00 1.03
N PHE A 565 -2.22 27.81 0.59
CA PHE A 565 -2.09 29.24 0.44
C PHE A 565 -3.21 29.94 1.18
N THR A 566 -2.92 31.06 1.82
CA THR A 566 -3.93 31.96 2.42
C THR A 566 -4.77 32.65 1.35
N ASN A 567 -5.83 33.36 1.75
CA ASN A 567 -6.67 34.09 0.79
C ASN A 567 -5.94 35.27 0.10
N ASP A 568 -4.89 35.81 0.71
CA ASP A 568 -3.97 36.78 0.09
C ASP A 568 -2.80 36.11 -0.67
N LEU A 569 -2.94 34.82 -0.99
CA LEU A 569 -2.02 34.02 -1.81
C LEU A 569 -0.61 33.91 -1.24
N LYS A 570 -0.45 33.99 0.08
CA LYS A 570 0.82 33.70 0.75
C LYS A 570 0.91 32.20 1.08
N PRO A 571 2.08 31.58 0.89
CA PRO A 571 2.26 30.19 1.26
C PRO A 571 2.15 30.02 2.78
N VAL A 572 1.34 29.05 3.21
CA VAL A 572 1.23 28.69 4.63
C VAL A 572 2.53 28.02 5.07
N ARG A 573 2.99 28.33 6.30
CA ARG A 573 4.27 27.81 6.81
C ARG A 573 4.28 26.30 7.01
N HIS A 574 3.15 25.76 7.49
CA HIS A 574 2.93 24.36 7.80
C HIS A 574 2.80 23.57 6.49
N LEU A 575 3.49 22.43 6.39
CA LEU A 575 3.65 21.65 5.17
C LEU A 575 4.07 22.43 3.93
N ARG A 576 4.90 23.47 4.13
CA ARG A 576 5.61 24.12 3.02
C ARG A 576 6.56 23.15 2.32
N PHE A 577 7.20 22.26 3.09
CA PHE A 577 7.90 21.08 2.60
C PHE A 577 6.93 19.89 2.69
N ASN A 578 6.70 19.20 1.58
CA ASN A 578 5.83 18.01 1.52
C ASN A 578 6.22 17.12 0.32
N GLY A 579 5.58 15.96 0.21
CA GLY A 579 5.70 14.99 -0.88
C GLY A 579 4.57 15.05 -1.91
N GLU A 580 3.68 16.06 -1.88
CA GLU A 580 2.48 16.14 -2.73
C GLU A 580 2.78 16.45 -4.20
N GLY A 581 4.03 16.79 -4.55
CA GLY A 581 4.49 17.20 -5.88
C GLY A 581 3.99 16.35 -7.05
N GLY A 582 3.74 15.05 -6.83
CA GLY A 582 3.21 14.13 -7.83
C GLY A 582 1.90 14.61 -8.48
N ILE A 583 0.97 15.20 -7.71
CA ILE A 583 -0.34 15.60 -8.24
C ILE A 583 -0.22 16.83 -9.14
N HIS A 584 0.72 17.72 -8.83
CA HIS A 584 1.03 18.90 -9.62
C HIS A 584 1.75 18.51 -10.91
N ILE A 585 2.72 17.58 -10.84
CA ILE A 585 3.39 17.02 -12.02
C ILE A 585 2.36 16.40 -12.97
N TRP A 586 1.43 15.61 -12.42
CA TRP A 586 0.37 14.99 -13.20
C TRP A 586 -0.51 16.04 -13.88
N PHE A 587 -1.03 17.00 -13.12
CA PHE A 587 -1.87 18.09 -13.64
C PHE A 587 -1.16 18.89 -14.73
N LEU A 588 0.04 19.39 -14.46
CA LEU A 588 0.82 20.21 -15.39
C LEU A 588 1.18 19.44 -16.66
N SER A 589 1.45 18.13 -16.56
CA SER A 589 1.73 17.28 -17.72
C SER A 589 0.48 17.02 -18.58
N GLU A 590 -0.70 16.82 -17.98
CA GLU A 590 -1.96 16.73 -18.73
C GLU A 590 -2.32 18.10 -19.35
N LEU A 591 -2.07 19.21 -18.66
CA LEU A 591 -2.29 20.57 -19.18
C LEU A 591 -1.36 20.88 -20.36
N TYR A 592 -0.07 20.56 -20.22
CA TYR A 592 0.90 20.66 -21.33
C TYR A 592 0.46 19.85 -22.54
N GLU A 593 -0.10 18.65 -22.35
CA GLU A 593 -0.54 17.84 -23.48
C GLU A 593 -1.63 18.53 -24.30
N VAL A 594 -2.53 19.29 -23.66
CA VAL A 594 -3.63 19.98 -24.35
C VAL A 594 -3.29 21.40 -24.82
N THR A 595 -2.38 22.12 -24.15
CA THR A 595 -2.01 23.50 -24.52
C THR A 595 -0.72 23.61 -25.32
N LYS A 596 0.18 22.63 -25.17
CA LYS A 596 1.57 22.65 -25.67
C LYS A 596 2.44 23.80 -25.14
N GLU A 597 2.02 24.49 -24.06
CA GLU A 597 2.81 25.56 -23.45
C GLU A 597 3.96 25.02 -22.60
N LYS A 598 5.20 25.33 -23.00
CA LYS A 598 6.42 24.77 -22.39
C LYS A 598 6.57 25.08 -20.90
N LYS A 599 6.10 26.22 -20.42
CA LYS A 599 6.15 26.60 -18.98
C LYS A 599 5.55 25.53 -18.05
N TYR A 600 4.51 24.83 -18.49
CA TYR A 600 3.89 23.76 -17.70
C TYR A 600 4.77 22.51 -17.64
N LEU A 601 5.41 22.16 -18.76
CA LEU A 601 6.36 21.05 -18.80
C LEU A 601 7.59 21.35 -17.94
N GLU A 602 8.16 22.56 -18.06
CA GLU A 602 9.34 23.00 -17.30
C GLU A 602 9.08 22.98 -15.79
N ALA A 603 7.93 23.49 -15.34
CA ALA A 603 7.52 23.41 -13.94
C ALA A 603 7.34 21.96 -13.45
N ALA A 604 6.74 21.09 -14.28
CA ALA A 604 6.60 19.66 -13.95
C ALA A 604 7.97 18.96 -13.83
N GLU A 605 8.93 19.28 -14.69
CA GLU A 605 10.29 18.73 -14.60
C GLU A 605 11.05 19.23 -13.35
N HIS A 606 10.82 20.49 -12.95
CA HIS A 606 11.40 21.07 -11.72
C HIS A 606 10.86 20.39 -10.45
N LEU A 607 9.54 20.20 -10.37
CA LEU A 607 8.89 19.44 -9.30
C LEU A 607 9.41 17.98 -9.26
N ALA A 608 9.55 17.33 -10.41
CA ALA A 608 10.06 15.96 -10.48
C ALA A 608 11.53 15.86 -10.03
N ALA A 609 12.35 16.89 -10.29
CA ALA A 609 13.72 16.96 -9.83
C ALA A 609 13.79 17.03 -8.29
N PHE A 610 12.94 17.86 -7.67
CA PHE A 610 12.80 17.92 -6.22
C PHE A 610 12.42 16.56 -5.63
N MET A 611 11.37 15.91 -6.15
CA MET A 611 10.92 14.61 -5.65
C MET A 611 11.99 13.51 -5.75
N LYS A 612 12.72 13.45 -6.87
CA LYS A 612 13.81 12.47 -7.05
C LYS A 612 14.99 12.71 -6.11
N LYS A 613 15.18 13.94 -5.65
CA LYS A 613 16.30 14.34 -4.78
C LYS A 613 15.95 14.25 -3.30
N GLU A 614 14.82 14.82 -2.90
CA GLU A 614 14.47 15.07 -1.49
C GLU A 614 13.48 14.05 -0.92
N ILE A 615 12.63 13.44 -1.76
CA ILE A 615 11.51 12.59 -1.31
C ILE A 615 11.83 11.12 -1.50
N LEU A 616 12.08 10.69 -2.74
CA LEU A 616 12.21 9.28 -3.10
C LEU A 616 13.37 8.56 -2.39
N PRO A 617 14.59 9.12 -2.26
CA PRO A 617 15.68 8.39 -1.61
C PRO A 617 15.42 8.11 -0.13
N GLN A 618 14.72 9.02 0.57
CA GLN A 618 14.44 8.93 2.00
C GLN A 618 13.05 8.37 2.31
N GLN A 619 12.25 8.09 1.28
CA GLN A 619 10.81 7.75 1.38
C GLN A 619 10.04 8.75 2.27
N ARG A 620 10.33 10.04 2.12
CA ARG A 620 9.74 11.13 2.92
C ARG A 620 8.37 11.56 2.36
N TRP A 621 7.44 10.62 2.33
CA TRP A 621 6.10 10.73 1.73
C TRP A 621 5.13 11.46 2.65
N LEU A 622 5.38 12.75 2.85
CA LEU A 622 4.60 13.61 3.74
C LEU A 622 3.50 14.33 2.97
N ASP A 623 2.28 14.32 3.49
CA ASP A 623 1.17 15.12 2.99
C ASP A 623 0.32 15.66 4.16
N PHE A 624 -0.73 16.41 3.84
CA PHE A 624 -1.62 17.00 4.83
C PHE A 624 -2.19 16.00 5.84
N GLU A 625 -2.47 14.77 5.42
CA GLU A 625 -3.06 13.77 6.30
C GLU A 625 -2.05 13.21 7.29
N THR A 626 -0.79 13.12 6.84
CA THR A 626 0.32 12.59 7.63
C THR A 626 0.34 13.18 9.03
N PHE A 627 0.13 14.48 9.21
CA PHE A 627 0.27 15.14 10.51
C PHE A 627 -1.05 15.63 11.13
N TYR A 628 -2.09 15.83 10.33
CA TYR A 628 -3.27 16.59 10.74
C TYR A 628 -4.59 15.80 10.71
N SER A 629 -4.56 14.51 10.34
CA SER A 629 -5.75 13.64 10.33
C SER A 629 -5.43 12.25 10.86
N CYS A 630 -6.33 11.71 11.69
CA CYS A 630 -6.33 10.37 12.28
C CYS A 630 -5.08 10.04 13.13
N SER A 631 -3.88 10.03 12.55
CA SER A 631 -2.60 9.71 13.18
C SER A 631 -1.73 10.96 13.42
N ILE A 632 -2.18 11.85 14.31
CA ILE A 632 -1.54 13.15 14.57
C ILE A 632 -0.15 13.00 15.20
N LYS A 633 0.83 13.73 14.66
CA LYS A 633 2.23 13.76 15.14
C LYS A 633 2.90 15.11 14.82
N PRO A 634 4.03 15.46 15.47
CA PRO A 634 4.79 16.66 15.13
C PRO A 634 5.29 16.61 13.68
N GLU A 635 5.31 17.75 12.97
CA GLU A 635 5.80 17.82 11.57
C GLU A 635 7.28 17.42 11.44
N ASN A 636 8.04 17.59 12.53
CA ASN A 636 9.45 17.21 12.61
C ASN A 636 9.68 15.79 13.16
N PHE A 637 8.62 14.99 13.34
CA PHE A 637 8.75 13.64 13.86
C PHE A 637 9.51 12.74 12.89
N PHE A 638 10.54 12.09 13.43
CA PHE A 638 11.33 11.06 12.76
C PHE A 638 11.48 9.90 13.72
N ASP A 639 11.11 8.70 13.28
CA ASP A 639 11.29 7.50 14.08
C ASP A 639 12.78 7.14 14.09
N SER A 640 13.46 7.58 15.14
CA SER A 640 14.88 7.33 15.33
C SER A 640 15.22 5.93 15.83
N PHE A 641 14.21 5.13 16.21
CA PHE A 641 14.42 3.73 16.62
C PHE A 641 14.47 2.82 15.40
N THR A 642 13.67 3.10 14.37
CA THR A 642 13.67 2.29 13.14
C THR A 642 14.37 2.98 11.96
N GLY A 643 14.58 4.30 12.03
CA GLY A 643 15.28 5.10 11.01
C GLY A 643 14.40 5.59 9.86
N GLN A 644 13.07 5.68 10.04
CA GLN A 644 12.15 6.03 8.96
C GLN A 644 11.28 7.26 9.26
N TRP A 645 10.87 7.95 8.19
CA TRP A 645 9.88 9.02 8.25
C TRP A 645 8.46 8.45 8.33
N PRO A 646 7.52 9.21 8.91
CA PRO A 646 6.12 8.95 8.65
C PRO A 646 5.79 9.09 7.18
N GLN A 647 4.79 8.33 6.74
CA GLN A 647 4.46 8.18 5.33
C GLN A 647 2.96 8.06 5.14
N CYS A 648 2.45 8.76 4.14
CA CYS A 648 1.09 8.61 3.66
C CYS A 648 1.06 8.27 2.17
N THR A 649 0.15 7.37 1.81
CA THR A 649 0.07 6.74 0.49
C THR A 649 -0.56 7.65 -0.58
N LEU A 650 -1.25 8.75 -0.23
CA LEU A 650 -1.75 9.71 -1.23
C LEU A 650 -0.61 10.35 -2.02
N SER A 651 0.41 10.84 -1.32
CA SER A 651 1.58 11.44 -1.97
C SER A 651 2.31 10.42 -2.89
N MET A 652 2.41 9.16 -2.46
CA MET A 652 2.98 8.08 -3.28
C MET A 652 2.13 7.80 -4.53
N LEU A 653 0.81 7.65 -4.36
CA LEU A 653 -0.15 7.45 -5.45
C LEU A 653 0.00 8.53 -6.52
N TRP A 654 0.02 9.80 -6.11
CA TRP A 654 0.15 10.90 -7.05
C TRP A 654 1.53 10.95 -7.71
N ALA A 655 2.60 10.56 -7.00
CA ALA A 655 3.93 10.47 -7.57
C ALA A 655 4.01 9.42 -8.68
N ILE A 656 3.36 8.26 -8.50
CA ILE A 656 3.28 7.22 -9.53
C ILE A 656 2.65 7.79 -10.81
N ASP A 657 1.48 8.41 -10.68
CA ASP A 657 0.74 8.92 -11.82
C ASP A 657 1.42 10.14 -12.46
N GLY A 658 1.97 11.05 -11.66
CA GLY A 658 2.71 12.21 -12.12
C GLY A 658 3.96 11.86 -12.88
N LEU A 659 4.82 11.00 -12.32
CA LEU A 659 6.06 10.57 -12.96
C LEU A 659 5.79 9.72 -14.22
N ALA A 660 4.77 8.86 -14.18
CA ALA A 660 4.35 8.11 -15.36
C ALA A 660 3.82 9.03 -16.47
N LYS A 661 3.00 10.03 -16.14
CA LYS A 661 2.51 11.01 -17.11
C LYS A 661 3.64 11.88 -17.67
N LEU A 662 4.58 12.30 -16.82
CA LEU A 662 5.74 13.08 -17.25
C LEU A 662 6.63 12.26 -18.20
N ASN A 663 6.83 10.96 -17.94
CA ASN A 663 7.47 10.06 -18.89
C ASN A 663 6.74 10.01 -20.23
N GLN A 664 5.40 9.94 -20.25
CA GLN A 664 4.65 9.88 -21.50
C GLN A 664 4.85 11.13 -22.37
N VAL A 665 4.94 12.32 -21.77
CA VAL A 665 5.10 13.58 -22.53
C VAL A 665 6.57 13.90 -22.87
N THR A 666 7.54 13.41 -22.08
CA THR A 666 8.99 13.67 -22.31
C THR A 666 9.75 12.51 -22.96
N ARG A 667 9.25 11.28 -22.83
CA ARG A 667 9.91 10.02 -23.16
C ARG A 667 11.21 9.73 -22.38
N LYS A 668 11.49 10.46 -21.29
CA LYS A 668 12.68 10.24 -20.46
C LYS A 668 12.53 8.99 -19.57
N PRO A 669 13.36 7.94 -19.72
CA PRO A 669 13.17 6.66 -19.01
C PRO A 669 13.33 6.77 -17.49
N ASP A 670 14.12 7.73 -17.03
CA ASP A 670 14.32 8.03 -15.61
C ASP A 670 13.03 8.26 -14.83
N TYR A 671 12.04 8.95 -15.42
CA TYR A 671 10.76 9.19 -14.75
C TYR A 671 9.95 7.90 -14.62
N LEU A 672 10.02 7.02 -15.62
CA LEU A 672 9.35 5.72 -15.55
C LEU A 672 9.99 4.83 -14.48
N SER A 673 11.32 4.79 -14.42
CA SER A 673 12.07 4.08 -13.37
C SER A 673 11.81 4.63 -11.97
N ALA A 674 11.58 5.95 -11.84
CA ALA A 674 11.16 6.55 -10.58
C ALA A 674 9.72 6.13 -10.21
N ALA A 675 8.78 6.17 -11.16
CA ALA A 675 7.40 5.71 -10.94
C ALA A 675 7.33 4.24 -10.49
N GLU A 676 8.14 3.36 -11.10
CA GLU A 676 8.24 1.95 -10.68
C GLU A 676 8.79 1.78 -9.26
N ALA A 677 9.76 2.60 -8.86
CA ALA A 677 10.25 2.58 -7.48
C ALA A 677 9.17 2.99 -6.49
N VAL A 678 8.45 4.09 -6.77
CA VAL A 678 7.35 4.52 -5.90
C VAL A 678 6.28 3.42 -5.82
N ALA A 679 5.90 2.81 -6.95
CA ALA A 679 4.91 1.74 -6.96
C ALA A 679 5.37 0.49 -6.20
N ASP A 680 6.64 0.13 -6.31
CA ASP A 680 7.20 -0.99 -5.53
C ASP A 680 7.20 -0.68 -4.03
N TYR A 681 7.44 0.58 -3.61
CA TYR A 681 7.36 0.98 -2.20
C TYR A 681 5.91 1.04 -1.70
N ALA A 682 5.01 1.64 -2.47
CA ALA A 682 3.57 1.66 -2.16
C ALA A 682 3.00 0.24 -2.03
N GLY A 683 3.58 -0.75 -2.71
CA GLY A 683 3.21 -2.15 -2.60
C GLY A 683 3.40 -2.78 -1.20
N PHE A 684 4.12 -2.13 -0.27
CA PHE A 684 4.20 -2.53 1.15
C PHE A 684 2.92 -2.23 1.94
N PHE A 685 2.11 -1.29 1.46
CA PHE A 685 0.81 -0.90 2.04
C PHE A 685 -0.36 -1.69 1.44
N GLN A 686 -0.09 -2.60 0.50
CA GLN A 686 -1.10 -3.42 -0.15
C GLN A 686 -1.13 -4.83 0.42
N ALA A 687 -2.30 -5.29 0.84
CA ALA A 687 -2.49 -6.62 1.38
C ALA A 687 -2.18 -7.70 0.33
N VAL A 688 -1.13 -8.49 0.54
CA VAL A 688 -0.75 -9.60 -0.37
C VAL A 688 -1.36 -10.96 0.03
N TRP A 689 -2.18 -10.97 1.07
CA TRP A 689 -2.78 -12.15 1.67
C TRP A 689 -4.07 -11.82 2.45
N GLN A 690 -4.74 -12.86 2.97
CA GLN A 690 -5.82 -12.72 3.95
C GLN A 690 -5.31 -13.20 5.32
N PRO A 691 -5.07 -12.31 6.29
CA PRO A 691 -4.65 -12.73 7.63
C PRO A 691 -5.80 -13.39 8.41
N HIS A 692 -5.50 -14.42 9.22
CA HIS A 692 -6.48 -15.09 10.07
C HIS A 692 -7.07 -14.18 11.17
N PHE A 693 -6.32 -13.15 11.60
CA PHE A 693 -6.72 -12.20 12.65
C PHE A 693 -7.52 -11.00 12.13
N ILE A 694 -7.56 -10.77 10.80
CA ILE A 694 -8.48 -9.82 10.17
C ILE A 694 -9.79 -10.57 9.88
N ILE A 695 -10.71 -10.49 10.83
CA ILE A 695 -11.98 -11.25 10.81
C ILE A 695 -13.16 -10.47 10.22
N THR A 696 -13.01 -9.14 10.11
CA THR A 696 -14.10 -8.21 9.75
C THR A 696 -14.48 -8.34 8.28
N ALA A 697 -13.50 -8.35 7.39
CA ALA A 697 -13.70 -8.56 5.96
C ALA A 697 -12.51 -9.24 5.27
N TYR A 698 -12.71 -9.62 4.00
CA TYR A 698 -11.67 -10.14 3.13
C TYR A 698 -10.79 -8.97 2.63
N ALA A 699 -9.59 -8.88 3.18
CA ALA A 699 -8.67 -7.75 3.07
C ALA A 699 -7.69 -7.83 1.88
N PHE A 700 -7.49 -9.01 1.27
CA PHE A 700 -6.52 -9.17 0.17
C PHE A 700 -6.76 -8.17 -0.97
N GLY A 701 -5.68 -7.56 -1.44
CA GLY A 701 -5.68 -6.56 -2.51
C GLY A 701 -5.90 -5.12 -2.01
N GLY A 702 -6.43 -4.95 -0.79
CA GLY A 702 -6.70 -3.66 -0.20
C GLY A 702 -5.47 -2.89 0.22
N PHE A 703 -5.66 -1.61 0.52
CA PHE A 703 -4.59 -0.71 0.97
C PHE A 703 -4.87 -0.15 2.36
N ARG A 704 -3.80 0.25 3.05
CA ARG A 704 -3.84 1.18 4.18
C ARG A 704 -3.47 2.59 3.74
N SER A 705 -3.86 3.61 4.52
CA SER A 705 -3.52 4.99 4.23
C SER A 705 -2.07 5.36 4.58
N GLN A 706 -1.56 4.91 5.73
CA GLN A 706 -0.30 5.39 6.31
C GLN A 706 0.52 4.29 7.01
N ASN A 707 1.81 4.55 7.26
CA ASN A 707 2.64 3.69 8.12
C ASN A 707 2.44 3.96 9.62
N SER A 708 1.40 4.72 9.95
CA SER A 708 1.05 5.11 11.31
C SER A 708 -0.46 5.05 11.50
N ASP A 709 -1.17 4.35 10.61
CA ASP A 709 -2.59 4.07 10.70
C ASP A 709 -2.82 2.57 10.47
N ALA A 710 -3.64 1.97 11.31
CA ALA A 710 -3.84 0.52 11.36
C ALA A 710 -5.02 0.04 10.50
N GLU A 711 -5.79 0.97 9.92
CA GLU A 711 -6.95 0.65 9.08
C GLU A 711 -6.62 -0.24 7.88
N TRP A 712 -7.58 -1.04 7.44
CA TRP A 712 -7.50 -1.84 6.22
C TRP A 712 -8.65 -1.49 5.27
N LEU A 713 -8.47 -1.77 3.97
CA LEU A 713 -9.48 -1.50 2.93
C LEU A 713 -9.82 0.00 2.80
N ASP A 714 -8.81 0.86 2.89
CA ASP A 714 -8.95 2.30 2.69
C ASP A 714 -9.31 2.67 1.23
N MET A 715 -10.01 3.79 1.04
CA MET A 715 -10.49 4.27 -0.27
C MET A 715 -9.41 4.40 -1.34
N ARG A 716 -8.16 4.66 -0.93
CA ARG A 716 -7.03 4.86 -1.84
C ARG A 716 -6.80 3.62 -2.71
N GLN A 717 -7.25 2.44 -2.27
CA GLN A 717 -7.22 1.22 -3.10
C GLN A 717 -7.91 1.40 -4.46
N SER A 718 -9.01 2.17 -4.52
CA SER A 718 -9.70 2.46 -5.79
C SER A 718 -8.82 3.29 -6.74
N LEU A 719 -8.07 4.25 -6.19
CA LEU A 719 -7.13 5.09 -6.94
C LEU A 719 -5.85 4.34 -7.32
N PHE A 720 -5.31 3.51 -6.42
CA PHE A 720 -4.17 2.64 -6.70
C PHE A 720 -4.52 1.62 -7.79
N GLY A 721 -5.76 1.14 -7.84
CA GLY A 721 -6.26 0.32 -8.94
C GLY A 721 -6.02 0.98 -10.29
N GLU A 722 -6.33 2.27 -10.42
CA GLU A 722 -6.10 3.06 -11.64
C GLU A 722 -4.61 3.31 -11.92
N ALA A 723 -3.84 3.72 -10.91
CA ALA A 723 -2.44 4.10 -11.04
C ALA A 723 -1.55 2.90 -11.38
N PHE A 724 -1.71 1.78 -10.67
CA PHE A 724 -0.95 0.56 -10.91
C PHE A 724 -1.30 -0.07 -12.26
N THR A 725 -2.57 -0.05 -12.67
CA THR A 725 -2.97 -0.52 -13.99
C THR A 725 -2.29 0.28 -15.10
N ARG A 726 -2.31 1.61 -14.99
CA ARG A 726 -1.69 2.50 -15.98
C ARG A 726 -0.18 2.28 -16.06
N LEU A 727 0.50 2.23 -14.91
CA LEU A 727 1.93 1.99 -14.87
C LEU A 727 2.27 0.58 -15.41
N GLY A 728 1.53 -0.46 -15.01
CA GLY A 728 1.72 -1.82 -15.48
C GLY A 728 1.59 -1.98 -17.00
N LEU A 729 0.63 -1.28 -17.62
CA LEU A 729 0.50 -1.22 -19.08
C LEU A 729 1.72 -0.55 -19.75
N LEU A 730 2.24 0.52 -19.15
CA LEU A 730 3.41 1.26 -19.65
C LEU A 730 4.71 0.47 -19.51
N THR A 731 4.91 -0.21 -18.39
CA THR A 731 6.16 -0.94 -18.07
C THR A 731 6.12 -2.41 -18.43
N ALA A 732 4.99 -2.90 -18.96
CA ALA A 732 4.76 -4.31 -19.26
C ALA A 732 4.90 -5.22 -18.02
N ARG A 733 4.51 -4.72 -16.83
CA ARG A 733 4.61 -5.47 -15.57
C ARG A 733 3.31 -6.16 -15.21
N GLN A 734 3.32 -7.49 -15.35
CA GLN A 734 2.22 -8.38 -14.96
C GLN A 734 1.79 -8.16 -13.50
N ASP A 735 2.75 -8.05 -12.57
CA ASP A 735 2.45 -7.93 -11.15
C ASP A 735 1.76 -6.60 -10.81
N LEU A 736 2.11 -5.49 -11.47
CA LEU A 736 1.38 -4.22 -11.30
C LEU A 736 -0.05 -4.29 -11.83
N LEU A 737 -0.29 -5.02 -12.93
CA LEU A 737 -1.66 -5.22 -13.44
C LEU A 737 -2.48 -6.09 -12.49
N GLU A 738 -1.91 -7.18 -11.97
CA GLU A 738 -2.56 -8.01 -10.96
C GLU A 738 -2.86 -7.20 -9.69
N ARG A 739 -1.90 -6.42 -9.20
CA ARG A 739 -2.06 -5.54 -8.03
C ARG A 739 -3.16 -4.50 -8.24
N GLY A 740 -3.20 -3.87 -9.41
CA GLY A 740 -4.23 -2.88 -9.74
C GLY A 740 -5.63 -3.49 -9.78
N VAL A 741 -5.79 -4.66 -10.38
CA VAL A 741 -7.08 -5.38 -10.39
C VAL A 741 -7.45 -5.89 -8.99
N ALA A 742 -6.49 -6.37 -8.21
CA ALA A 742 -6.74 -6.79 -6.83
C ALA A 742 -7.25 -5.62 -5.97
N ALA A 743 -6.64 -4.44 -6.10
CA ALA A 743 -7.08 -3.23 -5.41
C ALA A 743 -8.49 -2.79 -5.84
N LEU A 744 -8.81 -2.90 -7.14
CA LEU A 744 -10.17 -2.67 -7.62
C LEU A 744 -11.16 -3.65 -6.97
N ARG A 745 -10.86 -4.95 -6.95
CA ARG A 745 -11.76 -5.94 -6.34
C ARG A 745 -11.95 -5.72 -4.85
N ALA A 746 -10.87 -5.37 -4.14
CA ALA A 746 -10.90 -5.00 -2.72
C ALA A 746 -11.77 -3.76 -2.46
N SER A 747 -11.88 -2.84 -3.43
CA SER A 747 -12.80 -1.69 -3.38
C SER A 747 -14.27 -2.07 -3.26
N PHE A 748 -14.63 -3.33 -3.49
CA PHE A 748 -15.99 -3.82 -3.32
C PHE A 748 -16.11 -4.76 -2.12
N ALA A 749 -15.08 -4.94 -1.29
CA ALA A 749 -15.07 -5.99 -0.27
C ALA A 749 -15.97 -5.70 0.94
N VAL A 750 -16.30 -4.43 1.18
CA VAL A 750 -17.04 -3.98 2.37
C VAL A 750 -18.41 -3.38 2.04
N ILE A 751 -18.92 -3.64 0.84
CA ILE A 751 -20.30 -3.30 0.47
C ILE A 751 -21.25 -4.22 1.22
N HIS A 752 -22.23 -3.63 1.91
CA HIS A 752 -23.30 -4.45 2.46
C HIS A 752 -24.11 -5.10 1.33
N HIS A 753 -23.94 -6.41 1.16
CA HIS A 753 -24.70 -7.20 0.21
C HIS A 753 -24.88 -8.65 0.71
N PRO A 754 -26.05 -9.30 0.52
CA PRO A 754 -26.27 -10.68 0.96
C PRO A 754 -25.21 -11.67 0.45
N ARG A 755 -24.75 -11.50 -0.79
CA ARG A 755 -23.68 -12.34 -1.37
C ARG A 755 -22.33 -12.17 -0.66
N HIS A 756 -22.04 -11.02 -0.05
CA HIS A 756 -20.78 -10.84 0.69
C HIS A 756 -20.84 -11.54 2.03
N ILE A 757 -21.97 -11.41 2.73
CA ILE A 757 -22.23 -12.09 3.99
C ILE A 757 -22.15 -13.61 3.80
N GLN A 758 -22.86 -14.14 2.80
CA GLN A 758 -22.91 -15.58 2.51
C GLN A 758 -21.58 -16.18 2.03
N ASN A 759 -20.70 -15.36 1.45
CA ASN A 759 -19.35 -15.77 1.07
C ASN A 759 -18.29 -15.49 2.16
N GLY A 760 -18.70 -14.94 3.32
CA GLY A 760 -17.78 -14.57 4.40
C GLY A 760 -16.82 -13.44 4.04
N ILE A 761 -17.18 -12.62 3.05
CA ILE A 761 -16.37 -11.50 2.54
C ILE A 761 -16.53 -10.28 3.45
N PHE A 762 -17.75 -9.94 3.87
CA PHE A 762 -18.04 -8.91 4.87
C PHE A 762 -19.11 -9.44 5.81
N ARG A 763 -18.71 -9.80 7.03
CA ARG A 763 -19.52 -10.68 7.90
C ARG A 763 -20.59 -9.93 8.68
N ASP A 764 -20.23 -8.77 9.22
CA ASP A 764 -21.04 -8.00 10.16
C ASP A 764 -21.30 -6.56 9.65
N PRO A 765 -21.95 -6.39 8.48
CA PRO A 765 -22.29 -5.06 7.96
C PRO A 765 -23.29 -4.34 8.86
N ARG A 766 -23.17 -3.00 8.92
CA ARG A 766 -24.07 -2.12 9.69
C ARG A 766 -24.89 -1.15 8.85
N TYR A 767 -24.56 -1.02 7.58
CA TYR A 767 -25.20 -0.07 6.67
C TYR A 767 -26.37 -0.70 5.93
N PRO A 768 -27.20 0.07 5.21
CA PRO A 768 -28.18 -0.48 4.26
C PRO A 768 -27.52 -1.21 3.07
N LEU A 769 -28.32 -1.97 2.32
CA LEU A 769 -27.88 -2.63 1.09
C LEU A 769 -27.19 -1.64 0.14
N GLY A 770 -26.03 -2.03 -0.40
CA GLY A 770 -25.29 -1.25 -1.39
C GLY A 770 -24.36 -0.16 -0.83
N ILE A 771 -24.33 0.00 0.49
CA ILE A 771 -23.54 1.03 1.18
C ILE A 771 -22.35 0.38 1.89
N GLU A 772 -21.20 1.05 1.90
CA GLU A 772 -20.00 0.60 2.60
C GLU A 772 -19.45 1.61 3.64
N PRO A 773 -18.73 1.14 4.68
CA PRO A 773 -18.00 1.98 5.63
C PRO A 773 -16.80 2.69 4.98
N GLU A 774 -16.11 3.52 5.76
CA GLU A 774 -14.82 4.12 5.40
C GLU A 774 -13.71 3.09 5.15
N ASN A 775 -13.61 2.08 6.02
CA ASN A 775 -12.54 1.09 6.08
C ASN A 775 -12.97 -0.04 7.05
N ILE A 776 -12.03 -0.91 7.44
CA ILE A 776 -12.18 -1.83 8.58
C ILE A 776 -10.97 -1.71 9.51
N ASP A 777 -11.15 -2.18 10.75
CA ASP A 777 -10.08 -2.38 11.73
C ASP A 777 -9.24 -1.12 11.98
N HIS A 778 -9.86 0.06 11.86
CA HIS A 778 -9.21 1.37 11.92
C HIS A 778 -8.31 1.54 13.14
N GLU A 779 -8.69 1.00 14.29
CA GLU A 779 -7.89 1.08 15.50
C GLU A 779 -6.95 -0.10 15.77
N GLY A 780 -6.63 -0.91 14.75
CA GLY A 780 -5.79 -2.10 14.93
C GLY A 780 -6.50 -3.22 15.68
N LEU A 781 -7.84 -3.18 15.72
CA LEU A 781 -8.71 -4.18 16.32
C LEU A 781 -9.99 -4.34 15.47
N PRO A 782 -10.72 -5.45 15.57
CA PRO A 782 -11.84 -5.74 14.65
C PRO A 782 -12.96 -4.71 14.77
N GLN A 783 -13.13 -3.87 13.74
CA GLN A 783 -14.04 -2.72 13.77
C GLN A 783 -14.63 -2.44 12.39
N VAL A 784 -15.85 -1.90 12.39
CA VAL A 784 -16.53 -1.34 11.20
C VAL A 784 -16.89 0.12 11.47
N PRO A 785 -16.01 1.07 11.11
CA PRO A 785 -16.24 2.50 11.35
C PRO A 785 -17.38 3.12 10.54
N LEU A 786 -17.58 4.42 10.73
CA LEU A 786 -18.62 5.23 10.07
C LEU A 786 -18.41 5.30 8.54
N ARG A 787 -19.45 5.68 7.80
CA ARG A 787 -19.33 5.96 6.36
C ARG A 787 -18.95 7.42 6.14
N SER A 788 -17.73 7.64 5.65
CA SER A 788 -17.23 9.01 5.43
C SER A 788 -17.83 9.68 4.18
N GLY A 789 -18.10 8.92 3.10
CA GLY A 789 -18.78 9.46 1.92
C GLY A 789 -18.79 8.52 0.71
N PHE A 790 -19.49 8.92 -0.35
CA PHE A 790 -19.70 8.10 -1.55
C PHE A 790 -18.42 7.78 -2.33
N ASP A 791 -17.56 8.76 -2.65
CA ASP A 791 -16.28 8.52 -3.35
C ASP A 791 -15.28 7.74 -2.48
N TRP A 792 -15.41 7.79 -1.15
CA TRP A 792 -14.59 6.98 -0.24
C TRP A 792 -15.00 5.51 -0.29
N GLY A 793 -16.31 5.30 -0.31
CA GLY A 793 -16.89 3.99 -0.44
C GLY A 793 -17.20 3.62 -1.89
N GLU A 794 -18.44 3.18 -2.08
CA GLU A 794 -18.87 2.42 -3.24
C GLU A 794 -18.78 3.22 -4.55
N GLY A 795 -18.88 4.54 -4.46
CA GLY A 795 -18.73 5.46 -5.59
C GLY A 795 -17.32 5.45 -6.16
N GLY A 796 -16.30 5.46 -5.30
CA GLY A 796 -14.91 5.41 -5.71
C GLY A 796 -14.55 4.08 -6.37
N ALA A 797 -15.09 2.98 -5.84
CA ALA A 797 -14.99 1.65 -6.42
C ALA A 797 -15.60 1.60 -7.83
N LEU A 798 -16.79 2.18 -8.02
CA LEU A 798 -17.47 2.25 -9.32
C LEU A 798 -16.75 3.15 -10.33
N ALA A 799 -16.16 4.26 -9.89
CA ALA A 799 -15.33 5.11 -10.73
C ALA A 799 -14.06 4.38 -11.20
N ALA A 800 -13.39 3.65 -10.30
CA ALA A 800 -12.24 2.82 -10.63
C ALA A 800 -12.62 1.66 -11.58
N ALA A 801 -13.75 0.99 -11.35
CA ALA A 801 -14.24 -0.07 -12.22
C ALA A 801 -14.45 0.44 -13.66
N ALA A 802 -15.11 1.59 -13.81
CA ALA A 802 -15.26 2.24 -15.11
C ALA A 802 -13.91 2.57 -15.78
N ALA A 803 -12.94 3.05 -15.00
CA ALA A 803 -11.61 3.39 -15.50
C ALA A 803 -10.80 2.16 -15.96
N LEU A 804 -10.88 1.04 -15.21
CA LEU A 804 -10.18 -0.20 -15.55
C LEU A 804 -10.87 -0.96 -16.67
N LEU A 805 -12.19 -1.08 -16.67
CA LEU A 805 -12.95 -1.73 -17.75
C LEU A 805 -12.72 -1.02 -19.09
N ARG A 806 -12.63 0.32 -19.11
CA ARG A 806 -12.26 1.08 -20.33
C ARG A 806 -10.87 0.70 -20.86
N GLN A 807 -9.91 0.39 -19.99
CA GLN A 807 -8.51 0.10 -20.37
C GLN A 807 -8.26 -1.39 -20.66
N LEU A 808 -8.86 -2.28 -19.87
CA LEU A 808 -8.56 -3.70 -19.85
C LEU A 808 -9.71 -4.57 -20.38
N GLY A 809 -10.94 -4.04 -20.45
CA GLY A 809 -12.13 -4.88 -20.55
C GLY A 809 -12.35 -5.71 -19.27
N GLY A 810 -13.18 -6.74 -19.35
CA GLY A 810 -13.33 -7.72 -18.27
C GLY A 810 -12.23 -8.79 -18.25
N ALA A 811 -11.47 -8.92 -19.35
CA ALA A 811 -10.21 -9.67 -19.41
C ALA A 811 -9.28 -9.06 -20.46
N PHE A 812 -7.98 -8.98 -20.14
CA PHE A 812 -6.95 -8.37 -20.99
C PHE A 812 -5.81 -9.35 -21.30
N ILE A 813 -5.40 -9.40 -22.57
CA ILE A 813 -4.26 -10.19 -23.06
C ILE A 813 -3.42 -9.33 -23.99
N ASP A 814 -2.11 -9.25 -23.76
CA ASP A 814 -1.14 -8.69 -24.71
C ASP A 814 -0.13 -9.77 -25.09
N PHE A 815 -0.22 -10.26 -26.33
CA PHE A 815 0.66 -11.30 -26.86
C PHE A 815 2.11 -10.85 -27.03
N LYS A 816 2.34 -9.57 -27.32
CA LYS A 816 3.69 -9.03 -27.52
C LYS A 816 4.43 -8.90 -26.20
N LYS A 817 3.71 -8.51 -25.15
CA LYS A 817 4.26 -8.35 -23.79
C LYS A 817 4.15 -9.62 -22.94
N ASN A 818 3.45 -10.64 -23.43
CA ASN A 818 3.14 -11.85 -22.68
C ASN A 818 2.43 -11.55 -21.35
N ILE A 819 1.38 -10.73 -21.42
CA ILE A 819 0.57 -10.30 -20.28
C ILE A 819 -0.82 -10.91 -20.41
N GLY A 820 -1.37 -11.38 -19.28
CA GLY A 820 -2.75 -11.84 -19.19
C GLY A 820 -3.32 -11.55 -17.82
N VAL A 821 -4.43 -10.79 -17.75
CA VAL A 821 -5.09 -10.47 -16.49
C VAL A 821 -6.62 -10.54 -16.65
N GLY A 822 -7.29 -11.21 -15.72
CA GLY A 822 -8.74 -11.21 -15.65
C GLY A 822 -9.20 -10.12 -14.67
N VAL A 823 -10.25 -9.38 -15.03
CA VAL A 823 -10.65 -8.15 -14.33
C VAL A 823 -12.00 -8.36 -13.64
N ASP A 824 -13.05 -8.68 -14.40
CA ASP A 824 -14.43 -8.73 -13.90
C ASP A 824 -14.88 -10.18 -13.65
N GLY A 825 -14.64 -10.67 -12.44
CA GLY A 825 -15.09 -12.00 -12.01
C GLY A 825 -14.43 -13.18 -12.75
N VAL A 826 -13.36 -12.94 -13.50
CA VAL A 826 -12.66 -13.95 -14.29
C VAL A 826 -11.16 -13.97 -14.04
N ARG A 827 -10.53 -15.11 -14.39
CA ARG A 827 -9.08 -15.28 -14.41
C ARG A 827 -8.63 -15.78 -15.78
N VAL A 828 -7.54 -15.22 -16.30
CA VAL A 828 -6.84 -15.78 -17.47
C VAL A 828 -5.96 -16.95 -17.02
N LYS A 829 -6.26 -18.17 -17.47
CA LYS A 829 -5.46 -19.38 -17.20
C LYS A 829 -4.36 -19.57 -18.23
N LEU A 830 -4.71 -19.35 -19.50
CA LEU A 830 -3.84 -19.62 -20.63
C LEU A 830 -4.17 -18.67 -21.78
N PHE A 831 -3.15 -18.24 -22.50
CA PHE A 831 -3.30 -17.68 -23.84
C PHE A 831 -2.12 -18.13 -24.71
N LYS A 832 -2.39 -18.59 -25.92
CA LYS A 832 -1.38 -19.08 -26.87
C LYS A 832 -1.76 -18.69 -28.29
N LEU A 833 -0.74 -18.40 -29.09
CA LEU A 833 -0.85 -18.18 -30.53
C LEU A 833 -0.16 -19.33 -31.27
N GLN A 834 -0.87 -19.98 -32.19
CA GLN A 834 -0.32 -20.99 -33.11
C GLN A 834 -0.71 -20.63 -34.55
N GLY A 835 0.23 -20.08 -35.31
CA GLY A 835 -0.08 -19.50 -36.62
C GLY A 835 -1.11 -18.38 -36.50
N ARG A 836 -2.29 -18.58 -37.09
CA ARG A 836 -3.44 -17.65 -36.98
C ARG A 836 -4.53 -18.13 -36.01
N GLN A 837 -4.26 -19.18 -35.22
CA GLN A 837 -5.16 -19.66 -34.17
C GLN A 837 -4.77 -19.06 -32.82
N ILE A 838 -5.73 -18.43 -32.16
CA ILE A 838 -5.63 -17.90 -30.82
C ILE A 838 -6.39 -18.85 -29.90
N ARG A 839 -5.71 -19.38 -28.89
CA ARG A 839 -6.35 -20.15 -27.82
C ARG A 839 -6.32 -19.35 -26.54
N VAL A 840 -7.46 -19.18 -25.90
CA VAL A 840 -7.59 -18.52 -24.59
C VAL A 840 -8.38 -19.44 -23.66
N ASP A 841 -7.85 -19.69 -22.46
CA ASP A 841 -8.59 -20.37 -21.40
C ASP A 841 -8.85 -19.37 -20.25
N LEU A 842 -10.11 -19.17 -19.89
CA LEU A 842 -10.62 -18.28 -18.84
C LEU A 842 -11.42 -19.07 -17.79
N ASP A 843 -11.23 -18.73 -16.52
CA ASP A 843 -12.03 -19.23 -15.40
C ASP A 843 -13.06 -18.22 -14.93
N ASN A 844 -14.26 -18.70 -14.60
CA ASN A 844 -15.28 -17.93 -13.91
C ASN A 844 -14.99 -18.03 -12.41
N GLN A 845 -14.38 -16.98 -11.85
CA GLN A 845 -14.06 -16.93 -10.43
C GLN A 845 -15.33 -16.77 -9.58
N LEU A 846 -16.36 -16.08 -10.07
CA LEU A 846 -17.61 -15.90 -9.32
C LEU A 846 -18.40 -17.20 -9.14
N ALA A 847 -18.24 -18.16 -10.06
CA ALA A 847 -18.82 -19.50 -9.93
C ALA A 847 -18.07 -20.41 -8.94
N ALA A 848 -16.83 -20.04 -8.56
CA ALA A 848 -16.01 -20.80 -7.61
C ALA A 848 -16.18 -20.35 -6.15
N LEU A 849 -17.02 -19.34 -5.91
CA LEU A 849 -17.40 -18.88 -4.57
C LEU A 849 -18.31 -19.91 -3.87
N SER A 850 -18.30 -19.92 -2.54
CA SER A 850 -19.16 -20.80 -1.74
C SER A 850 -20.66 -20.54 -1.99
N PHE A 851 -21.01 -19.27 -2.17
CA PHE A 851 -22.31 -18.81 -2.67
C PHE A 851 -22.11 -18.18 -4.06
N PRO A 852 -22.19 -18.98 -5.14
CA PRO A 852 -21.77 -18.56 -6.47
C PRO A 852 -22.74 -17.56 -7.12
N TYR A 853 -22.20 -16.73 -8.01
CA TYR A 853 -23.02 -15.92 -8.92
C TYR A 853 -23.51 -16.78 -10.09
N SER A 854 -24.83 -16.96 -10.18
CA SER A 854 -25.46 -17.93 -11.09
C SER A 854 -25.96 -17.33 -12.41
N ASP A 855 -26.12 -16.02 -12.48
CA ASP A 855 -26.66 -15.36 -13.66
C ASP A 855 -25.59 -15.22 -14.75
N PRO A 856 -25.95 -15.35 -16.03
CA PRO A 856 -25.02 -15.09 -17.11
C PRO A 856 -24.74 -13.59 -17.22
N TYR A 857 -23.48 -13.22 -17.42
CA TYR A 857 -23.06 -11.84 -17.63
C TYR A 857 -22.07 -11.75 -18.80
N THR A 858 -21.88 -10.55 -19.34
CA THR A 858 -21.00 -10.34 -20.50
C THR A 858 -19.78 -9.53 -20.09
N ILE A 859 -18.61 -9.97 -20.55
CA ILE A 859 -17.36 -9.22 -20.44
C ILE A 859 -16.79 -8.90 -21.82
N ASP A 860 -16.03 -7.82 -21.89
CA ASP A 860 -15.18 -7.52 -23.03
C ASP A 860 -13.81 -8.19 -22.86
N LEU A 861 -13.46 -9.08 -23.78
CA LEU A 861 -12.13 -9.66 -23.90
C LEU A 861 -11.28 -8.77 -24.83
N ARG A 862 -10.28 -8.10 -24.25
CA ARG A 862 -9.36 -7.24 -24.98
C ARG A 862 -8.08 -8.00 -25.31
N ILE A 863 -7.77 -8.11 -26.61
CA ILE A 863 -6.56 -8.76 -27.10
C ILE A 863 -5.71 -7.75 -27.87
N GLU A 864 -4.45 -7.61 -27.47
CA GLU A 864 -3.46 -6.72 -28.07
C GLU A 864 -2.17 -7.47 -28.42
N GLY A 865 -1.22 -6.75 -29.06
CA GLY A 865 0.11 -7.28 -29.34
C GLY A 865 0.19 -8.24 -30.53
N LEU A 866 -0.86 -8.33 -31.36
CA LEU A 866 -0.87 -9.12 -32.59
C LEU A 866 -0.83 -8.24 -33.85
N PRO A 867 -0.20 -8.70 -34.94
CA PRO A 867 -0.31 -8.07 -36.25
C PRO A 867 -1.75 -8.05 -36.76
N ALA A 868 -2.10 -7.05 -37.56
CA ALA A 868 -3.42 -6.93 -38.14
C ALA A 868 -3.82 -8.13 -39.03
N GLY A 869 -5.11 -8.46 -39.06
CA GLY A 869 -5.69 -9.46 -39.96
C GLY A 869 -6.62 -10.45 -39.26
N LYS A 870 -7.04 -11.51 -39.99
CA LYS A 870 -8.02 -12.51 -39.54
C LYS A 870 -7.40 -13.60 -38.68
N TYR A 871 -7.95 -13.91 -37.51
CA TYR A 871 -7.52 -15.00 -36.65
C TYR A 871 -8.70 -15.92 -36.32
N GLN A 872 -8.41 -17.10 -35.78
CA GLN A 872 -9.40 -18.04 -35.29
C GLN A 872 -9.27 -18.12 -33.77
N LEU A 873 -10.24 -17.59 -33.02
CA LEU A 873 -10.25 -17.59 -31.56
C LEU A 873 -11.02 -18.80 -31.03
N ALA A 874 -10.33 -19.69 -30.31
CA ALA A 874 -10.92 -20.75 -29.51
C ALA A 874 -10.86 -20.37 -28.03
N LEU A 875 -12.03 -20.26 -27.40
CA LEU A 875 -12.18 -19.97 -25.96
C LEU A 875 -12.52 -21.26 -25.21
N ASN A 876 -11.76 -21.59 -24.15
CA ASN A 876 -12.00 -22.75 -23.27
C ASN A 876 -12.16 -24.09 -24.02
N GLY A 877 -11.40 -24.28 -25.11
CA GLY A 877 -11.48 -25.50 -25.94
C GLY A 877 -12.75 -25.59 -26.82
N GLY A 878 -13.59 -24.56 -26.86
CA GLY A 878 -14.75 -24.49 -27.73
C GLY A 878 -14.40 -24.27 -29.21
N THR A 879 -15.42 -24.30 -30.07
CA THR A 879 -15.28 -24.11 -31.52
C THR A 879 -14.61 -22.77 -31.84
N ALA A 880 -13.56 -22.81 -32.68
CA ALA A 880 -12.86 -21.61 -33.08
C ALA A 880 -13.76 -20.70 -33.93
N ARG A 881 -13.77 -19.40 -33.63
CA ARG A 881 -14.52 -18.38 -34.38
C ARG A 881 -13.58 -17.39 -35.08
N PRO A 882 -13.89 -16.97 -36.31
CA PRO A 882 -13.11 -15.95 -36.99
C PRO A 882 -13.24 -14.60 -36.27
N ILE A 883 -12.11 -13.93 -36.03
CA ILE A 883 -12.04 -12.57 -35.50
C ILE A 883 -11.05 -11.72 -36.30
N ASP A 884 -11.30 -10.41 -36.40
CA ASP A 884 -10.36 -9.46 -36.96
C ASP A 884 -9.51 -8.82 -35.85
N MET A 885 -8.24 -8.54 -36.16
CA MET A 885 -7.32 -7.80 -35.27
C MET A 885 -6.87 -6.50 -35.93
N PRO A 886 -7.00 -5.34 -35.27
CA PRO A 886 -7.74 -5.14 -34.02
C PRO A 886 -9.26 -5.39 -34.21
N PRO A 887 -9.98 -5.87 -33.17
CA PRO A 887 -11.40 -6.16 -33.29
C PRO A 887 -12.22 -4.87 -33.34
N PRO A 888 -13.00 -4.60 -34.41
CA PRO A 888 -13.69 -3.32 -34.59
C PRO A 888 -14.77 -3.05 -33.53
N ASN A 889 -15.43 -4.10 -33.01
CA ASN A 889 -16.49 -4.01 -32.00
C ASN A 889 -16.07 -4.61 -30.65
N GLY A 890 -14.77 -4.82 -30.43
CA GLY A 890 -14.29 -5.64 -29.32
C GLY A 890 -14.66 -7.13 -29.47
N ILE A 891 -14.27 -7.95 -28.49
CA ILE A 891 -14.64 -9.38 -28.44
C ILE A 891 -15.49 -9.56 -27.19
N ARG A 892 -16.77 -9.84 -27.37
CA ARG A 892 -17.70 -10.06 -26.25
C ARG A 892 -17.71 -11.53 -25.86
N VAL A 893 -17.62 -11.80 -24.57
CA VAL A 893 -17.65 -13.14 -23.99
C VAL A 893 -18.81 -13.22 -23.01
N GLN A 894 -19.72 -14.15 -23.25
CA GLN A 894 -20.76 -14.51 -22.31
C GLN A 894 -20.18 -15.47 -21.27
N VAL A 895 -20.19 -15.04 -20.01
CA VAL A 895 -19.77 -15.81 -18.84
C VAL A 895 -21.01 -16.36 -18.17
N GLY A 896 -21.15 -17.69 -18.13
CA GLY A 896 -22.24 -18.36 -17.43
C GLY A 896 -21.74 -19.35 -16.38
N PRO A 897 -22.65 -19.90 -15.55
CA PRO A 897 -22.32 -20.94 -14.58
C PRO A 897 -21.90 -22.26 -15.25
N LYS A 898 -22.38 -22.51 -16.48
CA LYS A 898 -22.13 -23.74 -17.25
C LYS A 898 -20.96 -23.64 -18.25
N GLY A 899 -20.26 -22.51 -18.30
CA GLY A 899 -19.14 -22.28 -19.24
C GLY A 899 -19.07 -20.85 -19.76
N MET A 900 -18.07 -20.58 -20.62
CA MET A 900 -17.90 -19.28 -21.29
C MET A 900 -17.91 -19.46 -22.81
N VAL A 901 -18.59 -18.55 -23.52
CA VAL A 901 -18.71 -18.60 -24.98
C VAL A 901 -18.52 -17.22 -25.57
N VAL A 902 -17.81 -17.11 -26.70
CA VAL A 902 -17.73 -15.86 -27.47
C VAL A 902 -19.11 -15.58 -28.05
N SER A 903 -19.69 -14.41 -27.77
CA SER A 903 -21.04 -14.03 -28.21
C SER A 903 -21.03 -13.54 -29.65
#